data_AF-A0A346S5R2-F1
#
_entry.id   AF-A0A346S5R2-F1
#
_cell.length_a   1.000
_cell.length_b   1.000
_cell.length_c   1.000
_cell.angle_alpha   90.00
_cell.angle_beta   90.00
_cell.angle_gamma   90.00
#
_symmetry.space_group_name_H-M   'P 1'
#
loop_
_entity.id
_entity.type
_entity.pdbx_description
1 polymer ?
#
loop_
_entity_poly.entity_id
_entity_poly.type
_entity_poly.pdbx_seq_one_letter_code
_entity_poly.pdbx_strand_id
1 'polypeptide(L)'
;MFKKTLISLAVASSVGLTGCLEGGNTGANANPDYQIEDTTIDRSIVRPIYDPNPIAADPQFPINSDLILLLGATQSANYDFTGLSTGTSPADDAINDLSGFSTSGAFTLKFDGSLNPQSVQAGATVFLLAVNVKDAVEGVPEALPNTNPSGIDQSNPFDLASTPNFRADVVSVDSGSDNAIRIVPLEPLKEGQKYLVVATNDIVGTNGKPIERSVQDVNLADGVLGNPALANIKSLLAASDQLANGFLALAIPQNTPESALAYTFTTNSDTDVLRAMMAPAVFGSALGQKVGFTALLKAVRDNYPTLNFSQLTTKLGELRTLAAGLQGGSVDPSTLTAQELDAITALGAAQQATTETAIGNAIAGEIGDTLHLPVPRPSFFLPKSEASDLATIQSLEASNSIAQAATQVQVHQGAITLPYFQSLPGETGAGIVTGNWTGNTSLEEDLNESLAPGETVFSFLRDIDGTLNVNGYFPFPEKKADTTVPVVIFNPSTDSRPASCADPAKPNGVTILQHGITVDRSVAMLPGIVLAQAACQAVVAIDQPLHGLAGATAGTIPGLTPLDEDVLTTAVNQMLQAPGVSGTALEVQLNALISADYIGERHFGYTANASLQPVAADLANISSGSLFINPLNMMNSRDNLRQGVVDLLNVAASIQTFDIDGNPGTQGDLADVPVNFIGHSLGGVSGTVFAALANDPTLNGTLNGIYAQAGAPLSSFTFPTLNSIVLHNTGGQVTRLIENSPSISGRVLPGLAAAGVTQGSSDFESFFYVFQSISDAGDPVNFAKSLGGSTGNLLVTEVVGDGTVPNEANVNTLGSAFSAPLVGTEPLMALIDLGAGGTRLSNGAEGLSIIDSDTSTGSAMPVASFFDGTNPCSDANHGTFVAPIAPNDACPNGAADTSVAFSAMVTQTAQALSSQPVPGSSIPAIGASLGSSTTLGNALDQDEQQVP
;
A
#
# COMPACT_ATOMS: atom_id res chain seq x y z
N MET A 1 -19.63 12.13 26.92
CA MET A 1 -18.77 12.41 28.10
C MET A 1 -17.42 11.77 27.79
N PHE A 2 -16.30 12.51 27.76
CA PHE A 2 -15.00 11.87 27.51
C PHE A 2 -14.75 10.86 28.62
N LYS A 3 -14.62 9.57 28.28
CA LYS A 3 -14.22 8.55 29.27
C LYS A 3 -12.81 8.93 29.75
N LYS A 4 -12.40 8.46 30.91
CA LYS A 4 -11.01 8.66 31.39
C LYS A 4 -10.10 7.74 30.56
N THR A 5 -9.89 8.06 29.28
CA THR A 5 -9.55 7.05 28.24
C THR A 5 -8.14 7.12 27.66
N LEU A 6 -7.25 8.02 28.09
CA LEU A 6 -5.89 8.09 27.52
C LEU A 6 -4.81 7.72 28.54
N ILE A 7 -3.83 6.95 28.07
CA ILE A 7 -2.71 6.50 28.89
C ILE A 7 -1.83 7.71 29.16
N SER A 8 -1.90 8.25 30.38
CA SER A 8 -0.98 9.31 30.83
C SER A 8 0.38 8.69 31.21
N LEU A 9 1.20 8.37 30.23
CA LEU A 9 2.56 7.87 30.43
C LEU A 9 3.57 9.01 30.68
N ALA A 10 3.91 9.35 31.92
CA ALA A 10 4.77 10.52 32.17
C ALA A 10 6.26 10.38 31.73
N VAL A 11 6.64 9.35 30.95
CA VAL A 11 8.04 9.12 30.58
C VAL A 11 8.14 8.36 29.25
N ALA A 12 8.74 8.98 28.23
CA ALA A 12 9.32 8.30 27.07
C ALA A 12 10.62 9.04 26.70
N SER A 13 11.77 8.42 26.93
CA SER A 13 13.05 9.02 26.49
C SER A 13 14.12 8.00 26.08
N SER A 14 13.78 6.74 25.80
CA SER A 14 14.80 5.74 25.39
C SER A 14 14.28 4.51 24.64
N VAL A 15 13.08 4.55 24.03
CA VAL A 15 12.64 3.44 23.17
C VAL A 15 13.21 3.71 21.77
N GLY A 16 14.39 3.17 21.50
CA GLY A 16 14.92 3.01 20.15
C GLY A 16 14.84 1.54 19.76
N LEU A 17 14.61 1.24 18.48
CA LEU A 17 14.78 -0.11 17.97
C LEU A 17 16.26 -0.49 18.05
N THR A 18 16.66 -1.22 19.09
CA THR A 18 17.98 -1.83 19.12
C THR A 18 18.06 -2.87 18.00
N GLY A 19 19.05 -2.75 17.11
CA GLY A 19 19.33 -3.73 16.04
C GLY A 19 18.79 -3.43 14.63
N CYS A 20 17.87 -2.48 14.43
CA CYS A 20 17.29 -2.19 13.11
C CYS A 20 18.09 -1.21 12.24
N LEU A 21 19.42 -1.43 12.08
CA LEU A 21 20.41 -0.55 11.39
C LEU A 21 21.08 0.49 12.30
N GLU A 22 21.45 0.15 13.54
CA GLU A 22 22.36 1.02 14.31
C GLU A 22 23.69 1.16 13.54
N GLY A 23 23.99 2.38 13.08
CA GLY A 23 25.19 2.66 12.32
C GLY A 23 26.43 2.12 13.03
N GLY A 24 27.33 1.48 12.27
CA GLY A 24 28.55 0.81 12.76
C GLY A 24 29.61 1.70 13.43
N ASN A 25 29.21 2.67 14.24
CA ASN A 25 30.02 3.50 15.11
C ASN A 25 29.60 3.30 16.57
N THR A 26 29.75 2.09 17.09
CA THR A 26 29.93 1.88 18.54
C THR A 26 31.21 1.09 18.77
N GLY A 27 32.33 1.81 18.68
CA GLY A 27 33.47 1.57 19.56
C GLY A 27 33.14 1.92 21.02
N ALA A 28 31.91 1.63 21.46
CA ALA A 28 31.56 1.70 22.86
C ALA A 28 32.32 0.56 23.53
N ASN A 29 33.22 0.91 24.45
CA ASN A 29 33.84 -0.07 25.33
C ASN A 29 32.74 -0.97 25.85
N ALA A 30 32.85 -2.29 25.61
CA ALA A 30 32.05 -3.26 26.33
C ALA A 30 32.18 -2.91 27.81
N ASN A 31 31.11 -2.34 28.38
CA ASN A 31 31.03 -2.21 29.82
C ASN A 31 31.23 -3.63 30.38
N PRO A 32 32.01 -3.80 31.46
CA PRO A 32 32.10 -5.10 32.08
C PRO A 32 30.69 -5.61 32.38
N ASP A 33 30.30 -6.68 31.69
CA ASP A 33 29.07 -7.42 31.94
C ASP A 33 29.22 -8.06 33.31
N TYR A 34 28.70 -7.39 34.34
CA TYR A 34 28.63 -7.95 35.67
C TYR A 34 27.54 -9.02 35.65
N GLN A 35 27.93 -10.25 35.33
CA GLN A 35 27.09 -11.45 35.47
C GLN A 35 26.85 -11.73 36.96
N ILE A 36 25.99 -10.93 37.58
CA ILE A 36 25.33 -11.30 38.81
C ILE A 36 24.29 -12.34 38.41
N GLU A 37 24.63 -13.62 38.55
CA GLU A 37 23.63 -14.68 38.43
C GLU A 37 22.62 -14.53 39.57
N ASP A 38 21.43 -14.03 39.23
CA ASP A 38 20.30 -14.07 40.13
C ASP A 38 19.87 -15.54 40.33
N THR A 39 20.33 -16.12 41.45
CA THR A 39 20.01 -17.50 41.85
C THR A 39 18.55 -17.71 42.23
N THR A 40 17.72 -16.65 42.27
CA THR A 40 16.29 -16.75 42.58
C THR A 40 15.41 -17.07 41.37
N ILE A 41 15.95 -16.94 40.15
CA ILE A 41 15.24 -17.24 38.90
C ILE A 41 15.55 -18.69 38.46
N ASP A 42 14.52 -19.52 38.27
CA ASP A 42 14.70 -20.85 37.66
C ASP A 42 14.99 -20.70 36.16
N ARG A 43 16.28 -20.71 35.81
CA ARG A 43 16.79 -20.64 34.43
C ARG A 43 16.55 -21.91 33.60
N SER A 44 15.97 -22.96 34.19
CA SER A 44 15.52 -24.12 33.42
C SER A 44 14.12 -23.94 32.84
N ILE A 45 13.40 -22.87 33.17
CA ILE A 45 12.10 -22.54 32.58
C ILE A 45 12.32 -21.56 31.44
N VAL A 46 11.77 -21.88 30.27
CA VAL A 46 11.80 -21.00 29.09
C VAL A 46 10.74 -19.91 29.26
N ARG A 47 11.09 -18.67 28.96
CA ARG A 47 10.23 -17.49 29.09
C ARG A 47 10.29 -16.63 27.82
N PRO A 48 9.20 -15.92 27.49
CA PRO A 48 9.26 -14.91 26.44
C PRO A 48 10.24 -13.80 26.84
N ILE A 49 11.00 -13.30 25.88
CA ILE A 49 11.82 -12.10 26.05
C ILE A 49 10.86 -10.91 25.99
N TYR A 50 10.49 -10.42 27.16
CA TYR A 50 9.48 -9.37 27.32
C TYR A 50 9.77 -8.51 28.56
N ASP A 51 10.32 -7.32 28.37
CA ASP A 51 10.39 -6.23 29.35
C ASP A 51 9.52 -5.05 28.87
N PRO A 52 8.24 -4.98 29.29
CA PRO A 52 7.31 -3.92 28.88
C PRO A 52 7.57 -2.57 29.56
N ASN A 53 8.64 -2.43 30.33
CA ASN A 53 8.97 -1.17 31.00
C ASN A 53 9.63 -0.19 30.02
N PRO A 54 8.95 0.88 29.56
CA PRO A 54 9.49 1.79 28.55
C PRO A 54 10.66 2.66 29.05
N ILE A 55 10.97 2.61 30.35
CA ILE A 55 12.12 3.30 30.97
C ILE A 55 13.22 2.34 31.42
N ALA A 56 13.12 1.06 31.07
CA ALA A 56 14.23 0.13 31.22
C ALA A 56 15.42 0.61 30.37
N ALA A 57 16.63 0.19 30.75
CA ALA A 57 17.83 0.48 29.97
C ALA A 57 17.78 -0.17 28.58
N ASP A 58 17.09 -1.30 28.47
CA ASP A 58 16.87 -2.06 27.24
C ASP A 58 15.44 -2.63 27.26
N PRO A 59 14.42 -1.83 26.89
CA PRO A 59 13.04 -2.30 26.83
C PRO A 59 12.88 -3.36 25.74
N GLN A 60 12.14 -4.43 26.03
CA GLN A 60 12.00 -5.57 25.13
C GLN A 60 10.51 -5.92 24.98
N PHE A 61 9.88 -5.57 23.87
CA PHE A 61 8.52 -6.00 23.58
C PHE A 61 8.30 -6.13 22.08
N PRO A 62 7.27 -6.88 21.64
CA PRO A 62 7.00 -7.06 20.22
C PRO A 62 6.84 -5.73 19.50
N ILE A 63 7.43 -5.64 18.30
CA ILE A 63 7.45 -4.40 17.52
C ILE A 63 6.06 -3.94 17.06
N ASN A 64 5.08 -4.84 17.13
CA ASN A 64 3.68 -4.53 16.88
C ASN A 64 2.90 -4.15 18.14
N SER A 65 3.53 -3.94 19.30
CA SER A 65 2.77 -3.61 20.52
C SER A 65 2.09 -2.23 20.43
N ASP A 66 0.80 -2.16 20.78
CA ASP A 66 0.06 -0.89 20.92
C ASP A 66 0.74 0.09 21.88
N LEU A 67 1.62 -0.40 22.77
CA LEU A 67 2.41 0.45 23.64
C LEU A 67 3.15 1.52 22.82
N ILE A 68 3.75 1.15 21.68
CA ILE A 68 4.49 2.05 20.77
C ILE A 68 3.60 3.19 20.29
N LEU A 69 2.36 2.87 19.91
CA LEU A 69 1.33 3.82 19.46
C LEU A 69 0.67 4.61 20.61
N LEU A 70 1.20 4.53 21.83
CA LEU A 70 0.66 5.25 22.99
C LEU A 70 1.75 6.03 23.74
N LEU A 71 3.03 5.78 23.47
CA LEU A 71 4.15 6.46 24.13
C LEU A 71 4.16 7.97 23.83
N GLY A 72 3.72 8.39 22.63
CA GLY A 72 3.71 9.80 22.22
C GLY A 72 2.62 10.67 22.87
N ALA A 73 1.58 10.05 23.43
CA ALA A 73 0.39 10.75 23.97
C ALA A 73 0.69 11.73 25.12
N THR A 74 1.87 11.63 25.73
CA THR A 74 2.32 12.47 26.83
C THR A 74 3.48 13.40 26.49
N GLN A 75 4.03 13.24 25.29
CA GLN A 75 5.20 13.98 24.81
C GLN A 75 4.80 15.28 24.10
N SER A 76 3.59 15.32 23.55
CA SER A 76 3.07 16.47 22.79
C SER A 76 1.63 16.79 23.18
N ALA A 77 1.21 18.04 22.92
CA ALA A 77 -0.17 18.48 22.98
C ALA A 77 -0.99 18.05 21.75
N ASN A 78 -0.32 17.62 20.67
CA ASN A 78 -0.91 17.43 19.34
C ASN A 78 -0.86 15.98 18.84
N TYR A 79 -0.65 15.01 19.74
CA TYR A 79 -0.43 13.61 19.38
C TYR A 79 -1.44 13.04 18.35
N ASP A 80 -0.94 12.54 17.22
CA ASP A 80 -1.71 12.01 16.09
C ASP A 80 -1.85 10.48 16.09
N PHE A 81 -1.39 9.81 17.16
CA PHE A 81 -1.44 8.35 17.34
C PHE A 81 -0.52 7.56 16.42
N THR A 82 0.50 8.20 15.85
CA THR A 82 1.61 7.44 15.28
C THR A 82 2.51 6.86 16.37
N GLY A 83 3.36 5.91 15.98
CA GLY A 83 4.34 5.32 16.88
C GLY A 83 5.35 6.34 17.41
N LEU A 84 6.10 5.92 18.43
CA LEU A 84 7.23 6.71 18.94
C LEU A 84 8.48 5.85 19.02
N SER A 85 9.50 6.26 18.28
CA SER A 85 10.87 5.81 18.44
C SER A 85 11.83 6.99 18.54
N THR A 86 12.83 6.85 19.42
CA THR A 86 13.94 7.80 19.60
C THR A 86 15.24 7.38 18.90
N GLY A 87 15.20 6.23 18.20
CA GLY A 87 16.33 5.78 17.39
C GLY A 87 16.53 6.64 16.14
N THR A 88 17.52 6.29 15.32
CA THR A 88 17.88 7.05 14.10
C THR A 88 17.96 6.17 12.87
N SER A 89 17.43 4.96 12.92
CA SER A 89 17.38 4.07 11.77
C SER A 89 16.19 4.40 10.86
N PRO A 90 16.21 4.00 9.58
CA PRO A 90 15.03 4.05 8.71
C PRO A 90 13.78 3.38 9.29
N ALA A 91 13.93 2.35 10.12
CA ALA A 91 12.81 1.69 10.78
C ALA A 91 12.28 2.52 11.97
N ASP A 92 13.15 3.24 12.69
CA ASP A 92 12.73 4.19 13.72
C ASP A 92 11.94 5.34 13.12
N ASP A 93 12.42 5.90 12.01
CA ASP A 93 11.72 6.95 11.26
C ASP A 93 10.34 6.43 10.82
N ALA A 94 10.29 5.25 10.20
CA ALA A 94 9.03 4.63 9.79
C ALA A 94 8.04 4.44 10.95
N ILE A 95 8.50 4.06 12.15
CA ILE A 95 7.62 3.91 13.32
C ILE A 95 6.94 5.22 13.70
N ASN A 96 7.64 6.34 13.59
CA ASN A 96 7.09 7.66 13.89
C ASN A 96 5.97 8.09 12.93
N ASP A 97 5.80 7.36 11.81
CA ASP A 97 4.74 7.57 10.83
C ASP A 97 3.64 6.48 10.83
N LEU A 98 3.81 5.41 11.63
CA LEU A 98 2.86 4.28 11.66
C LEU A 98 1.61 4.61 12.47
N SER A 99 0.44 4.62 11.81
CA SER A 99 -0.88 4.77 12.44
C SER A 99 -1.41 3.49 13.11
N GLY A 100 -0.69 2.39 12.90
CA GLY A 100 -1.08 1.02 13.21
C GLY A 100 -0.07 0.06 12.59
N PHE A 101 -0.27 -1.24 12.79
CA PHE A 101 0.66 -2.27 12.34
C PHE A 101 0.13 -3.04 11.13
N SER A 102 1.01 -3.83 10.52
CA SER A 102 0.68 -4.53 9.28
C SER A 102 -0.53 -5.46 9.39
N THR A 103 -1.37 -5.46 8.35
CA THR A 103 -2.45 -6.43 8.15
C THR A 103 -1.93 -7.76 7.60
N SER A 104 -0.81 -7.76 6.89
CA SER A 104 -0.28 -8.92 6.14
C SER A 104 1.06 -9.43 6.65
N GLY A 105 1.75 -8.65 7.49
CA GLY A 105 3.09 -8.94 7.99
C GLY A 105 3.11 -10.03 9.06
N ALA A 106 4.06 -10.95 8.93
CA ALA A 106 4.39 -11.91 10.00
C ALA A 106 5.30 -11.25 11.05
N PHE A 107 5.05 -11.52 12.33
CA PHE A 107 5.84 -10.99 13.44
C PHE A 107 6.36 -12.11 14.35
N THR A 108 7.50 -11.86 15.00
CA THR A 108 8.26 -12.89 15.73
C THR A 108 8.33 -12.57 17.22
N LEU A 109 8.01 -13.56 18.05
CA LEU A 109 8.07 -13.51 19.52
C LEU A 109 9.26 -14.33 19.99
N LYS A 110 10.24 -13.70 20.63
CA LYS A 110 11.48 -14.36 21.08
C LYS A 110 11.33 -14.96 22.47
N PHE A 111 12.08 -16.04 22.72
CA PHE A 111 12.16 -16.74 24.00
C PHE A 111 13.62 -16.91 24.44
N ASP A 112 13.86 -16.98 25.75
CA ASP A 112 15.19 -17.10 26.35
C ASP A 112 15.77 -18.53 26.31
N GLY A 113 15.06 -19.46 25.67
CA GLY A 113 15.46 -20.85 25.50
C GLY A 113 14.65 -21.58 24.43
N SER A 114 15.02 -22.84 24.15
CA SER A 114 14.40 -23.64 23.09
C SER A 114 13.03 -24.20 23.49
N LEU A 115 12.06 -23.96 22.61
CA LEU A 115 10.70 -24.47 22.69
C LEU A 115 10.59 -25.88 22.12
N ASN A 116 9.56 -26.61 22.52
CA ASN A 116 9.13 -27.84 21.87
C ASN A 116 8.14 -27.49 20.74
N PRO A 117 8.51 -27.65 19.45
CA PRO A 117 7.66 -27.24 18.32
C PRO A 117 6.25 -27.84 18.36
N GLN A 118 6.11 -29.09 18.82
CA GLN A 118 4.83 -29.79 18.89
C GLN A 118 3.83 -29.16 19.88
N SER A 119 4.31 -28.34 20.82
CA SER A 119 3.47 -27.65 21.80
C SER A 119 3.00 -26.27 21.32
N VAL A 120 3.52 -25.76 20.20
CA VAL A 120 3.13 -24.46 19.63
C VAL A 120 2.08 -24.72 18.55
N GLN A 121 0.84 -24.34 18.82
CA GLN A 121 -0.31 -24.63 17.98
C GLN A 121 -1.25 -23.43 17.91
N ALA A 122 -1.47 -22.91 16.70
CA ALA A 122 -2.43 -21.83 16.46
C ALA A 122 -3.85 -22.27 16.86
N GLY A 123 -4.57 -21.40 17.56
CA GLY A 123 -5.93 -21.66 18.05
C GLY A 123 -6.03 -22.64 19.23
N ALA A 124 -4.91 -23.14 19.75
CA ALA A 124 -4.88 -24.05 20.90
C ALA A 124 -3.93 -23.56 22.02
N THR A 125 -2.68 -23.25 21.69
CA THR A 125 -1.69 -22.73 22.65
C THR A 125 -1.20 -21.33 22.33
N VAL A 126 -1.40 -20.88 21.08
CA VAL A 126 -1.19 -19.51 20.59
C VAL A 126 -2.50 -18.99 20.01
N PHE A 127 -2.95 -17.81 20.44
CA PHE A 127 -4.19 -17.19 19.95
C PHE A 127 -3.96 -15.79 19.44
N LEU A 128 -4.71 -15.45 18.38
CA LEU A 128 -4.86 -14.10 17.86
C LEU A 128 -6.37 -13.76 17.87
N LEU A 129 -6.78 -12.89 18.79
CA LEU A 129 -8.20 -12.66 19.09
C LEU A 129 -8.61 -11.25 18.70
N ALA A 130 -9.61 -11.09 17.83
CA ALA A 130 -10.18 -9.78 17.52
C ALA A 130 -10.89 -9.18 18.74
N VAL A 131 -10.56 -7.94 19.08
CA VAL A 131 -11.02 -7.25 20.28
C VAL A 131 -12.04 -6.16 19.95
N ASN A 132 -13.19 -6.18 20.62
CA ASN A 132 -14.20 -5.12 20.52
C ASN A 132 -13.78 -3.91 21.35
N VAL A 133 -13.81 -2.74 20.71
CA VAL A 133 -13.46 -1.45 21.29
C VAL A 133 -14.65 -0.51 21.19
N LYS A 134 -14.88 0.27 22.24
CA LYS A 134 -15.87 1.35 22.24
C LYS A 134 -15.26 2.61 21.64
N ASP A 135 -16.10 3.48 21.11
CA ASP A 135 -15.70 4.80 20.64
C ASP A 135 -14.78 5.50 21.66
N ALA A 136 -13.61 5.92 21.19
CA ALA A 136 -12.70 6.76 21.96
C ALA A 136 -13.38 8.06 22.40
N VAL A 137 -14.23 8.61 21.53
CA VAL A 137 -15.08 9.78 21.78
C VAL A 137 -16.54 9.41 21.52
N GLU A 138 -17.34 9.39 22.58
CA GLU A 138 -18.75 8.97 22.53
C GLU A 138 -19.56 9.74 21.47
N GLY A 139 -20.13 9.01 20.50
CA GLY A 139 -20.99 9.55 19.45
C GLY A 139 -20.26 10.10 18.22
N VAL A 140 -18.93 10.12 18.23
CA VAL A 140 -18.08 10.49 17.08
C VAL A 140 -16.92 9.49 16.97
N PRO A 141 -17.20 8.24 16.57
CA PRO A 141 -16.23 7.13 16.59
C PRO A 141 -14.99 7.36 15.73
N GLU A 142 -15.10 8.17 14.67
CA GLU A 142 -14.00 8.47 13.74
C GLU A 142 -13.18 9.68 14.18
N ALA A 143 -13.54 10.36 15.28
CA ALA A 143 -12.80 11.53 15.74
C ALA A 143 -11.37 11.19 16.20
N LEU A 144 -11.15 9.96 16.70
CA LEU A 144 -9.87 9.44 17.18
C LEU A 144 -9.77 7.94 16.86
N PRO A 145 -8.58 7.40 16.59
CA PRO A 145 -8.42 5.98 16.34
C PRO A 145 -8.61 5.16 17.64
N ASN A 146 -9.05 3.91 17.50
CA ASN A 146 -9.31 3.01 18.63
C ASN A 146 -8.05 2.24 19.09
N THR A 147 -6.88 2.88 19.09
CA THR A 147 -5.61 2.27 19.49
C THR A 147 -5.50 2.09 21.01
N ASN A 148 -6.27 2.82 21.82
CA ASN A 148 -6.17 2.75 23.27
C ASN A 148 -6.85 1.51 23.90
N PRO A 149 -6.11 0.62 24.61
CA PRO A 149 -6.69 -0.58 25.23
C PRO A 149 -7.67 -0.32 26.37
N SER A 150 -7.70 0.89 26.96
CA SER A 150 -8.76 1.24 27.91
C SER A 150 -10.15 1.36 27.27
N GLY A 151 -10.20 1.44 25.93
CA GLY A 151 -11.44 1.43 25.14
C GLY A 151 -12.09 0.06 24.98
N ILE A 152 -11.42 -1.04 25.37
CA ILE A 152 -11.93 -2.41 25.21
C ILE A 152 -13.30 -2.58 25.90
N ASP A 153 -14.25 -3.19 25.21
CA ASP A 153 -15.56 -3.51 25.78
C ASP A 153 -15.47 -4.69 26.75
N GLN A 154 -15.22 -4.39 28.02
CA GLN A 154 -15.16 -5.38 29.10
C GLN A 154 -16.40 -6.28 29.22
N SER A 155 -17.56 -5.89 28.68
CA SER A 155 -18.78 -6.71 28.72
C SER A 155 -18.90 -7.69 27.55
N ASN A 156 -18.23 -7.41 26.45
CA ASN A 156 -18.19 -8.25 25.25
C ASN A 156 -16.84 -8.06 24.52
N PRO A 157 -15.72 -8.51 25.10
CA PRO A 157 -14.41 -8.05 24.68
C PRO A 157 -13.93 -8.62 23.35
N PHE A 158 -14.50 -9.73 22.86
CA PHE A 158 -14.01 -10.41 21.67
C PHE A 158 -15.07 -10.52 20.59
N ASP A 159 -14.65 -10.33 19.33
CA ASP A 159 -15.43 -10.71 18.16
C ASP A 159 -15.01 -12.11 17.69
N LEU A 160 -15.61 -13.14 18.30
CA LEU A 160 -15.32 -14.54 17.97
C LEU A 160 -15.92 -14.99 16.63
N ALA A 161 -16.69 -14.14 15.94
CA ALA A 161 -17.13 -14.42 14.57
C ALA A 161 -16.08 -14.06 13.52
N SER A 162 -15.09 -13.24 13.90
CA SER A 162 -14.01 -12.75 13.03
C SER A 162 -12.65 -13.30 13.46
N THR A 163 -12.55 -14.63 13.62
CA THR A 163 -11.28 -15.29 13.94
C THR A 163 -10.32 -15.24 12.75
N PRO A 164 -9.12 -14.63 12.90
CA PRO A 164 -8.14 -14.60 11.83
C PRO A 164 -7.67 -15.99 11.41
N ASN A 165 -7.37 -16.15 10.12
CA ASN A 165 -6.69 -17.32 9.61
C ASN A 165 -5.17 -17.09 9.70
N PHE A 166 -4.48 -17.87 10.54
CA PHE A 166 -3.06 -17.68 10.82
C PHE A 166 -2.37 -18.97 11.26
N ARG A 167 -1.04 -18.93 11.18
CA ARG A 167 -0.10 -19.97 11.58
C ARG A 167 0.79 -19.50 12.74
N ALA A 168 1.22 -20.44 13.57
CA ALA A 168 2.21 -20.23 14.63
C ALA A 168 3.41 -21.15 14.39
N ASP A 169 4.48 -20.60 13.82
CA ASP A 169 5.69 -21.35 13.47
C ASP A 169 6.75 -21.24 14.55
N VAL A 170 7.39 -22.36 14.91
CA VAL A 170 8.63 -22.29 15.70
C VAL A 170 9.81 -22.07 14.78
N VAL A 171 10.55 -20.99 15.03
CA VAL A 171 11.70 -20.58 14.23
C VAL A 171 12.94 -20.38 15.10
N SER A 172 14.11 -20.40 14.45
CA SER A 172 15.40 -20.19 15.09
C SER A 172 15.96 -18.83 14.68
N VAL A 173 16.28 -17.98 15.64
CA VAL A 173 16.83 -16.63 15.41
C VAL A 173 18.08 -16.39 16.28
N ASP A 174 18.97 -15.53 15.81
CA ASP A 174 20.13 -15.00 16.55
C ASP A 174 21.01 -16.08 17.18
N SER A 175 21.31 -17.14 16.42
CA SER A 175 22.05 -18.35 16.85
C SER A 175 21.36 -19.24 17.89
N GLY A 176 20.17 -18.88 18.35
CA GLY A 176 19.30 -19.78 19.11
C GLY A 176 18.72 -20.89 18.25
N SER A 177 18.17 -21.91 18.92
CA SER A 177 17.48 -23.03 18.29
C SER A 177 16.06 -23.08 18.82
N ASP A 178 15.07 -23.10 17.93
CA ASP A 178 13.64 -23.16 18.26
C ASP A 178 13.24 -22.15 19.34
N ASN A 179 13.86 -20.96 19.30
CA ASN A 179 13.81 -19.94 20.36
C ASN A 179 12.86 -18.79 20.03
N ALA A 180 12.00 -18.95 19.04
CA ALA A 180 11.00 -17.97 18.69
C ALA A 180 9.73 -18.60 18.13
N ILE A 181 8.60 -17.91 18.33
CA ILE A 181 7.32 -18.20 17.69
C ILE A 181 7.02 -17.08 16.71
N ARG A 182 6.86 -17.41 15.43
CA ARG A 182 6.44 -16.49 14.37
C ARG A 182 4.94 -16.66 14.12
N ILE A 183 4.19 -15.57 14.26
CA ILE A 183 2.76 -15.53 13.95
C ILE A 183 2.61 -15.04 12.51
N VAL A 184 1.97 -15.85 11.67
CA VAL A 184 1.93 -15.64 10.22
C VAL A 184 0.47 -15.59 9.73
N PRO A 185 -0.05 -14.41 9.34
CA PRO A 185 -1.36 -14.33 8.70
C PRO A 185 -1.39 -15.10 7.37
N LEU A 186 -2.46 -15.85 7.12
CA LEU A 186 -2.72 -16.54 5.85
C LEU A 186 -3.70 -15.76 4.95
N GLU A 187 -4.34 -14.75 5.52
CA GLU A 187 -5.10 -13.72 4.83
C GLU A 187 -4.79 -12.38 5.51
N PRO A 188 -4.89 -11.24 4.81
CA PRO A 188 -4.80 -9.95 5.46
C PRO A 188 -5.78 -9.86 6.64
N LEU A 189 -5.27 -9.47 7.80
CA LEU A 189 -6.07 -9.13 8.96
C LEU A 189 -6.98 -7.95 8.62
N LYS A 190 -8.14 -7.89 9.29
CA LYS A 190 -9.07 -6.76 9.15
C LYS A 190 -8.38 -5.45 9.51
N GLU A 191 -8.49 -4.44 8.64
CA GLU A 191 -7.96 -3.08 8.83
C GLU A 191 -8.56 -2.39 10.07
N GLY A 192 -7.78 -1.55 10.74
CA GLY A 192 -8.21 -0.77 11.92
C GLY A 192 -8.64 -1.62 13.13
N GLN A 193 -8.42 -2.94 13.11
CA GLN A 193 -8.88 -3.87 14.13
C GLN A 193 -7.82 -4.05 15.22
N LYS A 194 -8.27 -3.99 16.48
CA LYS A 194 -7.44 -4.37 17.63
C LYS A 194 -7.44 -5.89 17.80
N TYR A 195 -6.29 -6.47 18.06
CA TYR A 195 -6.11 -7.88 18.38
C TYR A 195 -5.40 -8.05 19.73
N LEU A 196 -5.75 -9.13 20.44
CA LEU A 196 -5.02 -9.64 21.60
C LEU A 196 -4.22 -10.87 21.15
N VAL A 197 -2.90 -10.83 21.34
CA VAL A 197 -2.01 -11.97 21.17
C VAL A 197 -1.87 -12.68 22.50
N VAL A 198 -2.05 -14.01 22.51
CA VAL A 198 -1.90 -14.83 23.72
C VAL A 198 -0.98 -16.02 23.41
N ALA A 199 0.05 -16.20 24.22
CA ALA A 199 0.80 -17.46 24.31
C ALA A 199 0.57 -18.08 25.69
N THR A 200 0.18 -19.35 25.72
CA THR A 200 -0.22 -20.05 26.95
C THR A 200 0.93 -20.84 27.58
N ASN A 201 0.80 -21.19 28.87
CA ASN A 201 1.74 -22.07 29.56
C ASN A 201 1.63 -23.56 29.18
N ASP A 202 0.68 -23.95 28.31
CA ASP A 202 0.68 -25.28 27.70
C ASP A 202 1.79 -25.45 26.65
N ILE A 203 2.39 -24.35 26.19
CA ILE A 203 3.65 -24.37 25.46
C ILE A 203 4.74 -24.83 26.42
N VAL A 204 5.58 -25.78 25.99
CA VAL A 204 6.67 -26.32 26.82
C VAL A 204 8.03 -26.09 26.17
N GLY A 205 9.05 -25.90 27.01
CA GLY A 205 10.44 -25.98 26.58
C GLY A 205 10.82 -27.40 26.14
N THR A 206 11.95 -27.54 25.46
CA THR A 206 12.52 -28.85 25.07
C THR A 206 12.76 -29.82 26.24
N ASN A 207 12.83 -29.29 27.47
CA ASN A 207 12.95 -30.06 28.70
C ASN A 207 11.61 -30.53 29.29
N GLY A 208 10.48 -30.25 28.61
CA GLY A 208 9.14 -30.65 29.00
C GLY A 208 8.50 -29.79 30.10
N LYS A 209 9.12 -28.67 30.50
CA LYS A 209 8.52 -27.72 31.44
C LYS A 209 7.64 -26.70 30.72
N PRO A 210 6.44 -26.38 31.24
CA PRO A 210 5.65 -25.21 30.84
C PRO A 210 6.49 -23.93 30.77
N ILE A 211 6.21 -23.08 29.78
CA ILE A 211 6.73 -21.72 29.77
C ILE A 211 6.04 -20.89 30.86
N GLU A 212 6.71 -19.82 31.31
CA GLU A 212 6.17 -18.87 32.28
C GLU A 212 6.23 -17.45 31.73
N ARG A 213 5.48 -16.52 32.36
CA ARG A 213 5.63 -15.08 32.12
C ARG A 213 7.06 -14.63 32.39
N SER A 214 7.51 -13.60 31.67
CA SER A 214 8.82 -13.00 31.92
C SER A 214 8.87 -12.42 33.33
N VAL A 215 10.06 -12.43 33.94
CA VAL A 215 10.26 -11.91 35.30
C VAL A 215 9.95 -10.41 35.35
N GLN A 216 10.29 -9.68 34.29
CA GLN A 216 10.07 -8.24 34.15
C GLN A 216 8.57 -7.90 34.10
N ASP A 217 7.79 -8.66 33.33
CA ASP A 217 6.33 -8.51 33.27
C ASP A 217 5.68 -8.79 34.63
N VAL A 218 6.01 -9.92 35.27
CA VAL A 218 5.48 -10.26 36.61
C VAL A 218 5.83 -9.18 37.63
N ASN A 219 7.08 -8.70 37.63
CA ASN A 219 7.51 -7.63 38.54
C ASN A 219 6.75 -6.32 38.31
N LEU A 220 6.41 -5.98 37.06
CA LEU A 220 5.72 -4.73 36.75
C LEU A 220 4.20 -4.83 36.95
N ALA A 221 3.58 -5.90 36.44
CA ALA A 221 2.14 -6.12 36.51
C ALA A 221 1.68 -6.47 37.94
N ASP A 222 2.38 -7.39 38.61
CA ASP A 222 1.92 -7.96 39.89
C ASP A 222 2.65 -7.35 41.09
N GLY A 223 3.90 -6.91 40.88
CA GLY A 223 4.76 -6.33 41.92
C GLY A 223 4.37 -4.93 42.40
N VAL A 224 5.09 -4.44 43.41
CA VAL A 224 4.94 -3.07 43.91
C VAL A 224 5.70 -2.12 42.99
N LEU A 225 5.03 -1.10 42.47
CA LEU A 225 5.66 -0.12 41.58
C LEU A 225 6.76 0.65 42.30
N GLY A 226 7.99 0.55 41.77
CA GLY A 226 9.09 1.43 42.17
C GLY A 226 8.94 2.87 41.67
N ASN A 227 8.21 3.06 40.56
CA ASN A 227 7.92 4.37 39.96
C ASN A 227 6.40 4.53 39.71
N PRO A 228 5.72 5.49 40.36
CA PRO A 228 4.29 5.75 40.13
C PRO A 228 3.92 6.10 38.69
N ALA A 229 4.87 6.60 37.87
CA ALA A 229 4.64 6.90 36.47
C ALA A 229 4.28 5.66 35.62
N LEU A 230 4.62 4.46 36.09
CA LEU A 230 4.32 3.20 35.43
C LEU A 230 2.94 2.61 35.80
N ALA A 231 2.13 3.32 36.59
CA ALA A 231 0.82 2.83 37.03
C ALA A 231 -0.13 2.47 35.86
N ASN A 232 -0.09 3.24 34.77
CA ASN A 232 -0.90 2.95 33.60
C ASN A 232 -0.39 1.73 32.83
N ILE A 233 0.93 1.54 32.73
CA ILE A 233 1.52 0.33 32.13
C ILE A 233 1.16 -0.90 32.94
N LYS A 234 1.33 -0.85 34.27
CA LYS A 234 0.88 -1.92 35.16
C LYS A 234 -0.60 -2.27 34.94
N SER A 235 -1.46 -1.26 34.84
CA SER A 235 -2.89 -1.47 34.62
C SER A 235 -3.18 -2.10 33.25
N LEU A 236 -2.43 -1.71 32.22
CA LEU A 236 -2.54 -2.28 30.87
C LEU A 236 -2.13 -3.75 30.84
N LEU A 237 -0.99 -4.08 31.45
CA LEU A 237 -0.49 -5.46 31.52
C LEU A 237 -1.46 -6.35 32.28
N ALA A 238 -1.90 -5.91 33.46
CA ALA A 238 -2.89 -6.64 34.26
C ALA A 238 -4.22 -6.82 33.52
N ALA A 239 -4.67 -5.80 32.77
CA ALA A 239 -5.90 -5.90 31.98
C ALA A 239 -5.76 -6.89 30.80
N SER A 240 -4.60 -6.89 30.13
CA SER A 240 -4.34 -7.81 29.01
C SER A 240 -4.27 -9.27 29.48
N ASP A 241 -3.58 -9.51 30.59
CA ASP A 241 -3.50 -10.83 31.23
C ASP A 241 -4.87 -11.30 31.74
N GLN A 242 -5.64 -10.43 32.41
CA GLN A 242 -7.00 -10.75 32.85
C GLN A 242 -7.91 -11.09 31.65
N LEU A 243 -7.77 -10.36 30.55
CA LEU A 243 -8.56 -10.58 29.35
C LEU A 243 -8.20 -11.92 28.68
N ALA A 244 -6.92 -12.24 28.58
CA ALA A 244 -6.42 -13.52 28.08
C ALA A 244 -6.91 -14.68 28.94
N ASN A 245 -6.67 -14.64 30.25
CA ASN A 245 -7.09 -15.69 31.18
C ASN A 245 -8.62 -15.85 31.24
N GLY A 246 -9.37 -14.76 31.13
CA GLY A 246 -10.83 -14.78 31.02
C GLY A 246 -11.31 -15.50 29.75
N PHE A 247 -10.65 -15.27 28.61
CA PHE A 247 -10.90 -16.02 27.38
C PHE A 247 -10.56 -17.50 27.54
N LEU A 248 -9.37 -17.84 28.05
CA LEU A 248 -8.91 -19.22 28.20
C LEU A 248 -9.86 -20.04 29.09
N ALA A 249 -10.37 -19.45 30.18
CA ALA A 249 -11.35 -20.11 31.05
C ALA A 249 -12.68 -20.43 30.34
N LEU A 250 -13.05 -19.68 29.30
CA LEU A 250 -14.24 -19.93 28.48
C LEU A 250 -13.95 -20.91 27.33
N ALA A 251 -12.83 -20.73 26.63
CA ALA A 251 -12.46 -21.51 25.46
C ALA A 251 -11.96 -22.93 25.84
N ILE A 252 -11.24 -23.05 26.95
CA ILE A 252 -10.62 -24.29 27.44
C ILE A 252 -10.98 -24.48 28.93
N PRO A 253 -12.22 -24.88 29.25
CA PRO A 253 -12.71 -24.95 30.63
C PRO A 253 -12.17 -26.15 31.44
N GLN A 254 -11.50 -27.11 30.79
CA GLN A 254 -10.90 -28.29 31.42
C GLN A 254 -9.39 -28.15 31.35
N ASN A 255 -8.70 -28.28 32.49
CA ASN A 255 -7.25 -28.03 32.59
C ASN A 255 -6.86 -26.67 31.99
N THR A 256 -7.65 -25.63 32.30
CA THR A 256 -7.47 -24.28 31.76
C THR A 256 -6.02 -23.80 31.90
N PRO A 257 -5.32 -23.52 30.79
CA PRO A 257 -3.99 -22.94 30.85
C PRO A 257 -4.06 -21.47 31.28
N GLU A 258 -2.92 -20.94 31.68
CA GLU A 258 -2.73 -19.51 31.98
C GLU A 258 -1.92 -18.84 30.86
N SER A 259 -2.10 -17.53 30.68
CA SER A 259 -1.26 -16.74 29.77
C SER A 259 0.18 -16.64 30.28
N ALA A 260 1.13 -17.03 29.42
CA ALA A 260 2.56 -16.76 29.59
C ALA A 260 3.00 -15.48 28.87
N LEU A 261 2.23 -15.02 27.89
CA LEU A 261 2.38 -13.72 27.24
C LEU A 261 1.00 -13.23 26.80
N ALA A 262 0.68 -11.97 27.08
CA ALA A 262 -0.53 -11.31 26.58
C ALA A 262 -0.26 -9.83 26.27
N TYR A 263 -0.53 -9.40 25.05
CA TYR A 263 -0.42 -7.98 24.65
C TYR A 263 -1.35 -7.67 23.48
N THR A 264 -1.67 -6.39 23.28
CA THR A 264 -2.52 -5.96 22.16
C THR A 264 -1.74 -5.25 21.07
N PHE A 265 -2.25 -5.36 19.84
CA PHE A 265 -1.84 -4.52 18.72
C PHE A 265 -3.05 -4.10 17.89
N THR A 266 -2.92 -3.01 17.14
CA THR A 266 -3.96 -2.50 16.25
C THR A 266 -3.42 -2.46 14.83
N THR A 267 -4.10 -3.10 13.89
CA THR A 267 -3.73 -3.01 12.46
C THR A 267 -4.00 -1.61 11.92
N ASN A 268 -3.20 -1.14 10.97
CA ASN A 268 -3.45 0.12 10.27
C ASN A 268 -4.73 0.05 9.42
N SER A 269 -5.17 1.21 8.92
CA SER A 269 -6.23 1.35 7.90
C SER A 269 -5.72 2.19 6.72
N ASP A 270 -4.41 2.09 6.41
CA ASP A 270 -3.74 3.03 5.52
C ASP A 270 -4.12 2.87 4.03
N THR A 271 -4.85 1.82 3.68
CA THR A 271 -5.48 1.67 2.36
C THR A 271 -6.55 2.75 2.11
N ASP A 272 -7.10 3.34 3.18
CA ASP A 272 -8.04 4.46 3.10
C ASP A 272 -7.43 5.69 2.42
N VAL A 273 -6.10 5.84 2.41
CA VAL A 273 -5.42 6.89 1.63
C VAL A 273 -5.78 6.79 0.15
N LEU A 274 -5.64 5.60 -0.44
CA LEU A 274 -5.95 5.42 -1.86
C LEU A 274 -7.46 5.40 -2.13
N ARG A 275 -8.28 4.91 -1.19
CA ARG A 275 -9.75 5.03 -1.28
C ARG A 275 -10.20 6.49 -1.25
N ALA A 276 -9.58 7.34 -0.43
CA ALA A 276 -9.85 8.78 -0.36
C ALA A 276 -9.37 9.50 -1.62
N MET A 277 -8.23 9.10 -2.19
CA MET A 277 -7.77 9.62 -3.49
C MET A 277 -8.68 9.25 -4.66
N MET A 278 -9.46 8.16 -4.55
CA MET A 278 -10.49 7.78 -5.52
C MET A 278 -11.81 8.54 -5.29
N ALA A 279 -12.29 8.58 -4.04
CA ALA A 279 -13.58 9.19 -3.70
C ALA A 279 -13.52 9.85 -2.30
N PRO A 280 -13.03 11.10 -2.17
CA PRO A 280 -12.77 11.73 -0.87
C PRO A 280 -14.04 11.94 -0.04
N ALA A 281 -15.20 12.10 -0.69
CA ALA A 281 -16.48 12.31 -0.02
C ALA A 281 -16.91 11.16 0.90
N VAL A 282 -16.44 9.92 0.65
CA VAL A 282 -16.69 8.76 1.53
C VAL A 282 -16.13 9.03 2.94
N PHE A 283 -15.06 9.80 3.03
CA PHE A 283 -14.36 10.13 4.27
C PHE A 283 -14.76 11.49 4.86
N GLY A 284 -15.73 12.20 4.25
CA GLY A 284 -16.15 13.52 4.69
C GLY A 284 -16.73 13.55 6.11
N SER A 285 -17.47 12.50 6.51
CA SER A 285 -17.97 12.39 7.90
C SER A 285 -16.83 12.21 8.90
N ALA A 286 -15.84 11.36 8.59
CA ALA A 286 -14.67 11.13 9.43
C ALA A 286 -13.81 12.40 9.56
N LEU A 287 -13.59 13.11 8.44
CA LEU A 287 -12.93 14.42 8.42
C LEU A 287 -13.68 15.43 9.29
N GLY A 288 -15.01 15.49 9.17
CA GLY A 288 -15.82 16.41 9.95
C GLY A 288 -15.81 16.12 11.46
N GLN A 289 -15.80 14.85 11.85
CA GLN A 289 -15.64 14.45 13.25
C GLN A 289 -14.28 14.88 13.82
N LYS A 290 -13.21 14.77 13.02
CA LYS A 290 -11.87 15.23 13.41
C LYS A 290 -11.82 16.74 13.57
N VAL A 291 -12.33 17.51 12.60
CA VAL A 291 -12.43 18.99 12.68
C VAL A 291 -13.19 19.42 13.93
N GLY A 292 -14.35 18.82 14.18
CA GLY A 292 -15.15 19.12 15.38
C GLY A 292 -14.41 18.79 16.67
N PHE A 293 -13.76 17.63 16.75
CA PHE A 293 -12.99 17.24 17.94
C PHE A 293 -11.78 18.15 18.18
N THR A 294 -10.98 18.43 17.15
CA THR A 294 -9.77 19.23 17.29
C THR A 294 -10.06 20.71 17.53
N ALA A 295 -11.22 21.23 17.09
CA ALA A 295 -11.68 22.56 17.49
C ALA A 295 -11.93 22.65 19.01
N LEU A 296 -12.60 21.64 19.58
CA LEU A 296 -12.83 21.58 21.03
C LEU A 296 -11.52 21.39 21.79
N LEU A 297 -10.63 20.54 21.29
CA LEU A 297 -9.33 20.31 21.92
C LEU A 297 -8.48 21.58 21.90
N LYS A 298 -8.45 22.30 20.77
CA LYS A 298 -7.75 23.58 20.62
C LYS A 298 -8.26 24.62 21.61
N ALA A 299 -9.58 24.77 21.77
CA ALA A 299 -10.15 25.70 22.74
C ALA A 299 -9.68 25.45 24.18
N VAL A 300 -9.48 24.19 24.56
CA VAL A 300 -8.88 23.82 25.85
C VAL A 300 -7.38 24.09 25.85
N ARG A 301 -6.66 23.68 24.80
CA ARG A 301 -5.20 23.84 24.65
C ARG A 301 -4.77 25.30 24.76
N ASP A 302 -5.48 26.23 24.13
CA ASP A 302 -5.16 27.65 24.15
C ASP A 302 -5.27 28.25 25.57
N ASN A 303 -6.14 27.68 26.41
CA ASN A 303 -6.30 28.07 27.81
C ASN A 303 -5.38 27.28 28.77
N TYR A 304 -4.93 26.10 28.37
CA TYR A 304 -4.08 25.19 29.16
C TYR A 304 -2.86 24.71 28.36
N PRO A 305 -1.96 25.62 27.92
CA PRO A 305 -0.93 25.31 26.92
C PRO A 305 0.19 24.39 27.41
N THR A 306 0.29 24.13 28.72
CA THR A 306 1.31 23.25 29.31
C THR A 306 0.86 21.80 29.41
N LEU A 307 -0.39 21.49 29.05
CA LEU A 307 -0.92 20.14 29.14
C LEU A 307 -0.57 19.34 27.87
N ASN A 308 -0.17 18.09 28.06
CA ASN A 308 -0.04 17.15 26.95
C ASN A 308 -1.42 16.63 26.48
N PHE A 309 -1.44 15.89 25.38
CA PHE A 309 -2.67 15.41 24.76
C PHE A 309 -3.58 14.64 25.74
N SER A 310 -3.04 13.68 26.49
CA SER A 310 -3.82 12.91 27.48
C SER A 310 -4.44 13.80 28.58
N GLN A 311 -3.70 14.81 29.04
CA GLN A 311 -4.19 15.79 30.02
C GLN A 311 -5.24 16.72 29.41
N LEU A 312 -5.06 17.16 28.17
CA LEU A 312 -6.00 18.02 27.44
C LEU A 312 -7.34 17.33 27.23
N THR A 313 -7.35 16.06 26.80
CA THR A 313 -8.58 15.29 26.63
C THR A 313 -9.32 15.07 27.94
N THR A 314 -8.57 14.83 29.03
CA THR A 314 -9.14 14.75 30.38
C THR A 314 -9.77 16.08 30.78
N LYS A 315 -9.04 17.19 30.59
CA LYS A 315 -9.50 18.53 30.92
C LYS A 315 -10.72 18.95 30.09
N LEU A 316 -10.77 18.57 28.82
CA LEU A 316 -11.92 18.77 27.95
C LEU A 316 -13.18 18.08 28.51
N GLY A 317 -13.06 16.84 29.00
CA GLY A 317 -14.16 16.14 29.66
C GLY A 317 -14.68 16.85 30.92
N GLU A 318 -13.77 17.33 31.76
CA GLU A 318 -14.09 18.11 32.97
C GLU A 318 -14.83 19.42 32.60
N LEU A 319 -14.27 20.20 31.68
CA LEU A 319 -14.84 21.48 31.26
C LEU A 319 -16.22 21.32 30.61
N ARG A 320 -16.44 20.26 29.81
CA ARG A 320 -17.77 19.96 29.26
C ARG A 320 -18.80 19.64 30.36
N THR A 321 -18.38 18.96 31.42
CA THR A 321 -19.26 18.67 32.57
C THR A 321 -19.61 19.95 33.31
N LEU A 322 -18.63 20.82 33.55
CA LEU A 322 -18.85 22.13 34.16
C LEU A 322 -19.75 23.03 33.30
N ALA A 323 -19.53 23.08 31.99
CA ALA A 323 -20.33 23.85 31.04
C ALA A 323 -21.81 23.40 31.06
N ALA A 324 -22.07 22.09 30.99
CA ALA A 324 -23.41 21.54 31.11
C ALA A 324 -24.03 21.86 32.49
N GLY A 325 -23.22 21.80 33.54
CA GLY A 325 -23.64 22.15 34.89
C GLY A 325 -24.06 23.61 35.05
N LEU A 326 -23.32 24.55 34.44
CA LEU A 326 -23.64 25.97 34.38
C LEU A 326 -24.94 26.22 33.62
N GLN A 327 -25.09 25.61 32.43
CA GLN A 327 -26.31 25.73 31.62
C GLN A 327 -27.55 25.17 32.34
N GLY A 328 -27.38 24.06 33.07
CA GLY A 328 -28.43 23.44 33.87
C GLY A 328 -28.65 24.05 35.26
N GLY A 329 -27.87 25.06 35.66
CA GLY A 329 -27.96 25.71 36.99
C GLY A 329 -27.50 24.86 38.17
N SER A 330 -26.81 23.75 37.92
CA SER A 330 -26.28 22.83 38.95
C SER A 330 -24.87 23.20 39.43
N VAL A 331 -24.16 24.06 38.68
CA VAL A 331 -22.86 24.62 39.04
C VAL A 331 -23.04 26.14 39.22
N ASP A 332 -22.56 26.67 40.34
CA ASP A 332 -22.54 28.12 40.59
C ASP A 332 -21.30 28.74 39.90
N PRO A 333 -21.46 29.71 38.98
CA PRO A 333 -20.35 30.35 38.29
C PRO A 333 -19.27 30.93 39.23
N SER A 334 -19.64 31.35 40.44
CA SER A 334 -18.70 31.92 41.42
C SER A 334 -17.73 30.89 42.02
N THR A 335 -17.98 29.60 41.79
CA THR A 335 -17.12 28.50 42.25
C THR A 335 -16.02 28.14 41.26
N LEU A 336 -16.05 28.71 40.05
CA LEU A 336 -15.08 28.44 38.98
C LEU A 336 -13.96 29.47 38.96
N THR A 337 -12.78 29.04 38.52
CA THR A 337 -11.67 29.95 38.24
C THR A 337 -11.92 30.77 36.96
N ALA A 338 -11.26 31.92 36.83
CA ALA A 338 -11.33 32.72 35.61
C ALA A 338 -10.88 31.92 34.37
N GLN A 339 -9.81 31.15 34.51
CA GLN A 339 -9.29 30.28 33.44
C GLN A 339 -10.31 29.21 33.01
N GLU A 340 -11.06 28.62 33.94
CA GLU A 340 -12.12 27.66 33.60
C GLU A 340 -13.29 28.34 32.88
N LEU A 341 -13.66 29.56 33.29
CA LEU A 341 -14.72 30.31 32.62
C LEU A 341 -14.32 30.74 31.21
N ASP A 342 -13.07 31.18 31.02
CA ASP A 342 -12.51 31.53 29.71
C ASP A 342 -12.47 30.29 28.79
N ALA A 343 -12.02 29.14 29.32
CA ALA A 343 -12.01 27.89 28.57
C ALA A 343 -13.43 27.39 28.21
N ILE A 344 -14.40 27.50 29.12
CA ILE A 344 -15.81 27.17 28.84
C ILE A 344 -16.39 28.10 27.77
N THR A 345 -16.03 29.38 27.81
CA THR A 345 -16.45 30.37 26.80
C THR A 345 -15.85 30.05 25.43
N ALA A 346 -14.55 29.75 25.38
CA ALA A 346 -13.86 29.34 24.15
C ALA A 346 -14.44 28.03 23.58
N LEU A 347 -14.77 27.06 24.43
CA LEU A 347 -15.47 25.83 24.02
C LEU A 347 -16.84 26.14 23.39
N GLY A 348 -17.61 27.05 23.99
CA GLY A 348 -18.90 27.47 23.44
C GLY A 348 -18.78 28.19 22.10
N ALA A 349 -17.71 28.96 21.89
CA ALA A 349 -17.42 29.60 20.61
C ALA A 349 -17.01 28.58 19.55
N ALA A 350 -16.10 27.65 19.88
CA ALA A 350 -15.69 26.57 18.99
C ALA A 350 -16.90 25.72 18.54
N GLN A 351 -17.80 25.36 19.45
CA GLN A 351 -19.03 24.62 19.14
C GLN A 351 -19.96 25.36 18.16
N GLN A 352 -20.01 26.69 18.24
CA GLN A 352 -20.83 27.50 17.34
C GLN A 352 -20.21 27.62 15.95
N ALA A 353 -18.88 27.73 15.86
CA ALA A 353 -18.17 27.76 14.58
C ALA A 353 -18.18 26.40 13.88
N THR A 354 -18.13 25.30 14.64
CA THR A 354 -17.95 23.93 14.13
C THR A 354 -19.20 23.07 14.23
N THR A 355 -20.35 23.62 13.84
CA THR A 355 -21.58 22.82 13.70
C THR A 355 -21.45 21.79 12.56
N GLU A 356 -22.14 20.65 12.67
CA GLU A 356 -22.12 19.60 11.62
C GLU A 356 -22.46 20.16 10.22
N THR A 357 -23.45 21.05 10.12
CA THR A 357 -23.79 21.71 8.86
C THR A 357 -22.69 22.64 8.36
N ALA A 358 -22.07 23.44 9.25
CA ALA A 358 -20.99 24.35 8.85
C ALA A 358 -19.77 23.58 8.34
N ILE A 359 -19.36 22.55 9.07
CA ILE A 359 -18.27 21.65 8.68
C ILE A 359 -18.59 20.94 7.36
N GLY A 360 -19.80 20.38 7.24
CA GLY A 360 -20.21 19.68 6.02
C GLY A 360 -20.20 20.59 4.79
N ASN A 361 -20.64 21.84 4.93
CA ASN A 361 -20.58 22.82 3.85
C ASN A 361 -19.14 23.24 3.51
N ALA A 362 -18.28 23.42 4.52
CA ALA A 362 -16.86 23.72 4.31
C ALA A 362 -16.18 22.58 3.54
N ILE A 363 -16.30 21.34 4.02
CA ILE A 363 -15.74 20.16 3.35
C ILE A 363 -16.26 20.01 1.92
N ALA A 364 -17.56 20.28 1.68
CA ALA A 364 -18.12 20.21 0.33
C ALA A 364 -17.52 21.25 -0.63
N GLY A 365 -17.09 22.41 -0.12
CA GLY A 365 -16.40 23.44 -0.91
C GLY A 365 -15.00 23.02 -1.36
N GLU A 366 -14.36 22.13 -0.61
CA GLU A 366 -12.98 21.69 -0.86
C GLU A 366 -12.86 20.52 -1.86
N ILE A 367 -13.97 19.85 -2.19
CA ILE A 367 -13.99 18.72 -3.14
C ILE A 367 -13.62 19.22 -4.54
N GLY A 368 -12.51 18.74 -5.08
CA GLY A 368 -11.97 19.16 -6.37
C GLY A 368 -10.98 20.32 -6.31
N ASP A 369 -10.82 20.93 -5.13
CA ASP A 369 -9.81 21.95 -4.87
C ASP A 369 -8.66 21.33 -4.05
N THR A 370 -8.73 21.42 -2.71
CA THR A 370 -7.76 20.79 -1.80
C THR A 370 -8.08 19.32 -1.53
N LEU A 371 -9.34 18.89 -1.63
CA LEU A 371 -9.70 17.46 -1.62
C LEU A 371 -9.66 16.90 -3.05
N HIS A 372 -8.51 16.33 -3.41
CA HIS A 372 -8.26 15.83 -4.75
C HIS A 372 -9.05 14.55 -5.07
N LEU A 373 -9.41 14.41 -6.36
CA LEU A 373 -10.08 13.25 -6.91
C LEU A 373 -9.61 13.02 -8.36
N PRO A 374 -9.84 11.82 -8.94
CA PRO A 374 -9.56 11.58 -10.35
C PRO A 374 -10.51 12.40 -11.20
N VAL A 375 -9.99 13.13 -12.18
CA VAL A 375 -10.75 13.92 -13.17
C VAL A 375 -10.02 13.89 -14.50
N PRO A 376 -10.71 14.13 -15.63
CA PRO A 376 -10.03 14.31 -16.91
C PRO A 376 -8.96 15.41 -16.82
N ARG A 377 -7.74 15.09 -17.26
CA ARG A 377 -6.57 15.95 -17.13
C ARG A 377 -6.18 16.59 -18.47
N PRO A 378 -5.52 17.76 -18.42
CA PRO A 378 -4.89 18.33 -19.61
C PRO A 378 -4.00 17.30 -20.32
N SER A 379 -4.18 17.15 -21.63
CA SER A 379 -3.37 16.28 -22.46
C SER A 379 -3.23 16.84 -23.86
N PHE A 380 -2.17 16.45 -24.56
CA PHE A 380 -1.93 16.82 -25.95
C PHE A 380 -1.14 15.72 -26.65
N PHE A 381 -1.53 15.39 -27.87
CA PHE A 381 -0.85 14.39 -28.70
C PHE A 381 -0.26 15.04 -29.94
N LEU A 382 0.98 14.66 -30.25
CA LEU A 382 1.66 15.06 -31.49
C LEU A 382 1.01 14.35 -32.69
N PRO A 383 1.21 14.87 -33.92
CA PRO A 383 0.75 14.19 -35.12
C PRO A 383 1.20 12.73 -35.15
N LYS A 384 0.28 11.84 -35.51
CA LYS A 384 0.54 10.39 -35.57
C LYS A 384 1.73 10.03 -36.47
N SER A 385 2.39 8.92 -36.13
CA SER A 385 3.26 8.17 -37.03
C SER A 385 2.68 6.77 -37.29
N GLU A 386 3.15 6.08 -38.33
CA GLU A 386 2.77 4.68 -38.54
C GLU A 386 3.66 3.77 -37.67
N ALA A 387 3.11 2.69 -37.13
CA ALA A 387 3.89 1.74 -36.33
C ALA A 387 4.99 1.05 -37.16
N SER A 388 4.81 0.94 -38.47
CA SER A 388 5.84 0.45 -39.41
C SER A 388 7.09 1.32 -39.47
N ASP A 389 7.02 2.58 -39.01
CA ASP A 389 8.15 3.50 -39.02
C ASP A 389 9.01 3.43 -37.74
N LEU A 390 8.56 2.67 -36.74
CA LEU A 390 9.30 2.48 -35.48
C LEU A 390 10.57 1.67 -35.73
N ALA A 391 11.69 2.08 -35.11
CA ALA A 391 13.01 1.48 -35.33
C ALA A 391 13.03 -0.04 -35.13
N THR A 392 12.39 -0.55 -34.07
CA THR A 392 12.28 -2.00 -33.84
C THR A 392 11.53 -2.70 -34.96
N ILE A 393 10.43 -2.14 -35.46
CA ILE A 393 9.61 -2.76 -36.52
C ILE A 393 10.34 -2.76 -37.86
N GLN A 394 11.05 -1.68 -38.20
CA GLN A 394 11.85 -1.60 -39.43
C GLN A 394 13.00 -2.61 -39.47
N SER A 395 13.46 -3.09 -38.32
CA SER A 395 14.51 -4.11 -38.22
C SER A 395 14.02 -5.54 -38.50
N LEU A 396 12.69 -5.76 -38.49
CA LEU A 396 12.09 -7.06 -38.73
C LEU A 396 11.94 -7.32 -40.24
N GLU A 397 12.05 -8.59 -40.62
CA GLU A 397 11.73 -9.04 -41.97
C GLU A 397 10.26 -8.74 -42.31
N ALA A 398 9.96 -8.36 -43.57
CA ALA A 398 8.60 -8.00 -43.99
C ALA A 398 7.58 -9.15 -43.85
N SER A 399 8.04 -10.41 -43.78
CA SER A 399 7.20 -11.58 -43.52
C SER A 399 6.90 -11.82 -42.04
N ASN A 400 7.53 -11.09 -41.12
CA ASN A 400 7.28 -11.20 -39.69
C ASN A 400 5.84 -10.75 -39.37
N SER A 401 5.14 -11.51 -38.52
CA SER A 401 3.73 -11.26 -38.19
C SER A 401 3.50 -9.92 -37.48
N ILE A 402 4.43 -9.49 -36.63
CA ILE A 402 4.35 -8.19 -35.94
C ILE A 402 4.58 -7.05 -36.94
N ALA A 403 5.54 -7.20 -37.85
CA ALA A 403 5.75 -6.22 -38.92
C ALA A 403 4.52 -6.09 -39.84
N GLN A 404 3.84 -7.19 -40.14
CA GLN A 404 2.56 -7.17 -40.86
C GLN A 404 1.45 -6.49 -40.06
N ALA A 405 1.34 -6.80 -38.76
CA ALA A 405 0.36 -6.16 -37.88
C ALA A 405 0.57 -4.63 -37.79
N ALA A 406 1.83 -4.18 -37.72
CA ALA A 406 2.19 -2.77 -37.64
C ALA A 406 1.73 -1.94 -38.84
N THR A 407 1.50 -2.56 -40.01
CA THR A 407 0.94 -1.86 -41.19
C THR A 407 -0.51 -1.38 -41.00
N GLN A 408 -1.18 -1.85 -39.94
CA GLN A 408 -2.55 -1.50 -39.59
C GLN A 408 -2.66 -0.74 -38.26
N VAL A 409 -1.54 -0.19 -37.77
CA VAL A 409 -1.46 0.46 -36.45
C VAL A 409 -0.76 1.81 -36.56
N GLN A 410 -1.32 2.81 -35.90
CA GLN A 410 -0.78 4.16 -35.78
C GLN A 410 -0.32 4.42 -34.34
N VAL A 411 0.67 5.29 -34.19
CA VAL A 411 1.30 5.61 -32.92
C VAL A 411 1.12 7.09 -32.66
N HIS A 412 0.56 7.41 -31.49
CA HIS A 412 0.38 8.78 -31.02
C HIS A 412 1.26 8.95 -29.77
N GLN A 413 2.25 9.83 -29.85
CA GLN A 413 3.08 10.21 -28.70
C GLN A 413 2.61 11.57 -28.21
N GLY A 414 2.43 11.71 -26.91
CA GLY A 414 1.89 12.91 -26.29
C GLY A 414 2.29 13.05 -24.85
N ALA A 415 1.60 13.94 -24.14
CA ALA A 415 1.79 14.16 -22.72
C ALA A 415 0.47 14.42 -22.00
N ILE A 416 0.46 14.15 -20.70
CA ILE A 416 -0.66 14.39 -19.78
C ILE A 416 -0.14 15.06 -18.51
N THR A 417 -0.89 16.04 -17.98
CA THR A 417 -0.56 16.66 -16.68
C THR A 417 -1.22 15.90 -15.55
N LEU A 418 -0.43 15.42 -14.60
CA LEU A 418 -0.89 14.67 -13.43
C LEU A 418 -0.55 15.41 -12.13
N PRO A 419 -1.44 15.36 -11.12
CA PRO A 419 -1.11 15.86 -9.80
C PRO A 419 0.00 15.00 -9.18
N TYR A 420 1.00 15.64 -8.60
CA TYR A 420 2.15 14.99 -8.01
C TYR A 420 2.24 15.33 -6.53
N PHE A 421 2.17 14.28 -5.71
CA PHE A 421 2.14 14.36 -4.24
C PHE A 421 3.50 14.03 -3.63
N GLN A 422 4.38 13.42 -4.43
CA GLN A 422 5.79 13.23 -4.09
C GLN A 422 6.59 14.53 -4.25
N SER A 423 7.82 14.53 -3.72
CA SER A 423 8.74 15.66 -3.91
C SER A 423 9.40 15.63 -5.29
N LEU A 424 9.50 16.80 -5.92
CA LEU A 424 10.35 17.00 -7.10
C LEU A 424 11.84 16.85 -6.71
N PRO A 425 12.75 16.52 -7.65
CA PRO A 425 14.17 16.29 -7.37
C PRO A 425 14.90 17.41 -6.63
N GLY A 426 14.54 18.67 -6.86
CA GLY A 426 15.37 19.82 -6.52
C GLY A 426 16.69 19.83 -7.31
N GLU A 427 17.66 20.64 -6.88
CA GLU A 427 18.93 20.82 -7.61
C GLU A 427 19.84 19.58 -7.60
N THR A 428 19.75 18.75 -6.56
CA THR A 428 20.65 17.60 -6.34
C THR A 428 20.00 16.25 -6.61
N GLY A 429 18.69 16.21 -6.87
CA GLY A 429 17.91 14.97 -6.95
C GLY A 429 17.46 14.42 -5.60
N ALA A 430 17.91 15.00 -4.48
CA ALA A 430 17.64 14.48 -3.14
C ALA A 430 16.15 14.34 -2.84
N GLY A 431 15.30 15.25 -3.35
CA GLY A 431 13.85 15.20 -3.11
C GLY A 431 13.20 13.89 -3.55
N ILE A 432 13.73 13.23 -4.59
CA ILE A 432 13.21 11.94 -5.09
C ILE A 432 13.38 10.81 -4.07
N VAL A 433 14.39 10.85 -3.21
CA VAL A 433 14.70 9.77 -2.24
C VAL A 433 14.42 10.14 -0.79
N THR A 434 14.47 11.43 -0.45
CA THR A 434 14.18 11.91 0.92
C THR A 434 12.73 12.33 1.09
N GLY A 435 11.99 12.57 0.01
CA GLY A 435 10.60 13.01 0.05
C GLY A 435 9.60 11.86 0.24
N ASN A 436 8.49 12.19 0.85
CA ASN A 436 7.30 11.35 1.01
C ASN A 436 6.06 12.24 0.99
N TRP A 437 4.88 11.63 0.92
CA TRP A 437 3.62 12.37 1.02
C TRP A 437 3.47 12.96 2.42
N THR A 438 3.03 14.21 2.48
CA THR A 438 2.69 14.93 3.72
C THR A 438 1.22 15.28 3.71
N GLY A 439 0.60 15.38 4.88
CA GLY A 439 -0.81 15.71 5.01
C GLY A 439 -1.13 17.11 4.49
N ASN A 440 -2.33 17.24 3.94
CA ASN A 440 -2.85 18.43 3.30
C ASN A 440 -3.07 19.56 4.30
N THR A 441 -2.11 20.48 4.34
CA THR A 441 -2.12 21.69 5.16
C THR A 441 -2.92 22.81 4.51
N SER A 442 -3.02 22.84 3.17
CA SER A 442 -3.91 23.77 2.48
C SER A 442 -5.38 23.50 2.81
N LEU A 443 -5.80 22.24 2.87
CA LEU A 443 -7.12 21.83 3.33
C LEU A 443 -7.40 22.31 4.77
N GLU A 444 -6.42 22.22 5.67
CA GLU A 444 -6.56 22.73 7.04
C GLU A 444 -6.79 24.26 7.04
N GLU A 445 -6.05 24.99 6.22
CA GLU A 445 -6.17 26.45 6.09
C GLU A 445 -7.54 26.84 5.51
N ASP A 446 -7.95 26.24 4.41
CA ASP A 446 -9.20 26.58 3.70
C ASP A 446 -10.46 26.21 4.50
N LEU A 447 -10.41 25.09 5.23
CA LEU A 447 -11.48 24.75 6.18
C LEU A 447 -11.57 25.75 7.34
N ASN A 448 -10.43 26.22 7.88
CA ASN A 448 -10.46 27.26 8.93
C ASN A 448 -11.03 28.57 8.38
N GLU A 449 -10.57 29.01 7.20
CA GLU A 449 -11.07 30.23 6.55
C GLU A 449 -12.59 30.13 6.26
N SER A 450 -13.07 28.97 5.83
CA SER A 450 -14.51 28.72 5.60
C SER A 450 -15.34 28.72 6.88
N LEU A 451 -14.80 28.19 7.99
CA LEU A 451 -15.52 28.10 9.27
C LEU A 451 -15.52 29.43 10.03
N ALA A 452 -14.38 30.14 10.04
CA ALA A 452 -14.21 31.42 10.70
C ALA A 452 -13.11 32.24 9.99
N PRO A 453 -13.48 33.12 9.02
CA PRO A 453 -12.52 33.88 8.23
C PRO A 453 -11.48 34.64 9.08
N GLY A 454 -10.20 34.42 8.80
CA GLY A 454 -9.07 35.02 9.51
C GLY A 454 -8.78 34.44 10.90
N GLU A 455 -9.47 33.38 11.32
CA GLU A 455 -9.27 32.72 12.62
C GLU A 455 -8.90 31.24 12.46
N THR A 456 -7.97 30.76 13.29
CA THR A 456 -7.68 29.31 13.42
C THR A 456 -8.57 28.72 14.51
N VAL A 457 -9.73 28.20 14.13
CA VAL A 457 -10.71 27.56 15.01
C VAL A 457 -10.32 26.12 15.36
N PHE A 458 -9.57 25.43 14.50
CA PHE A 458 -9.06 24.08 14.75
C PHE A 458 -7.66 23.88 14.17
N SER A 459 -6.98 22.82 14.59
CA SER A 459 -5.82 22.29 13.90
C SER A 459 -5.76 20.78 14.11
N PHE A 460 -5.52 20.03 13.04
CA PHE A 460 -5.33 18.59 13.06
C PHE A 460 -4.16 18.20 13.98
N LEU A 461 -4.26 16.95 14.44
CA LEU A 461 -3.21 16.33 15.24
C LEU A 461 -1.99 16.11 14.34
N ARG A 462 -0.79 16.22 14.93
CA ARG A 462 0.51 16.18 14.27
C ARG A 462 1.46 15.34 15.11
N ASP A 463 2.43 14.72 14.47
CA ASP A 463 3.50 14.04 15.19
C ASP A 463 4.30 15.04 16.04
N ILE A 464 5.14 14.52 16.94
CA ILE A 464 6.02 15.26 17.84
C ILE A 464 6.93 16.22 17.07
N ASP A 465 7.35 15.86 15.86
CA ASP A 465 8.16 16.72 15.00
C ASP A 465 7.37 17.86 14.32
N GLY A 466 6.03 17.86 14.45
CA GLY A 466 5.11 18.84 13.90
C GLY A 466 4.57 18.49 12.50
N THR A 467 4.95 17.36 11.94
CA THR A 467 4.45 16.90 10.65
C THR A 467 2.99 16.45 10.75
N LEU A 468 2.24 16.65 9.67
CA LEU A 468 0.90 16.07 9.50
C LEU A 468 1.07 14.84 8.62
N ASN A 469 0.79 13.66 9.17
CA ASN A 469 1.03 12.40 8.49
C ASN A 469 -0.11 12.01 7.55
N VAL A 470 0.23 11.26 6.49
CA VAL A 470 -0.76 10.69 5.54
C VAL A 470 -0.93 9.21 5.81
N ASN A 471 -2.03 8.87 6.47
CA ASN A 471 -2.33 7.52 6.93
C ASN A 471 -3.86 7.30 6.97
N GLY A 472 -4.32 6.15 7.45
CA GLY A 472 -5.75 5.84 7.56
C GLY A 472 -6.53 6.79 8.47
N TYR A 473 -5.86 7.45 9.42
CA TYR A 473 -6.49 8.49 10.23
C TYR A 473 -6.59 9.80 9.47
N PHE A 474 -5.56 10.29 8.78
CA PHE A 474 -5.66 11.47 7.93
C PHE A 474 -5.28 11.14 6.48
N PRO A 475 -6.24 10.69 5.65
CA PRO A 475 -5.95 10.11 4.34
C PRO A 475 -5.81 11.13 3.19
N PHE A 476 -5.58 12.41 3.52
CA PHE A 476 -5.59 13.50 2.53
C PHE A 476 -4.17 14.06 2.33
N PRO A 477 -3.48 13.71 1.24
CA PRO A 477 -2.14 14.23 0.96
C PRO A 477 -2.16 15.66 0.39
N GLU A 478 -1.10 16.40 0.66
CA GLU A 478 -0.79 17.73 0.09
C GLU A 478 -0.26 17.58 -1.34
N LYS A 479 -0.91 18.22 -2.33
CA LYS A 479 -0.37 18.27 -3.70
C LYS A 479 0.89 19.15 -3.72
N LYS A 480 2.00 18.60 -4.20
CA LYS A 480 3.30 19.30 -4.25
C LYS A 480 3.56 19.99 -5.58
N ALA A 481 3.05 19.42 -6.66
CA ALA A 481 3.28 19.91 -8.01
C ALA A 481 2.22 19.38 -8.98
N ASP A 482 2.14 19.98 -10.16
CA ASP A 482 1.58 19.38 -11.36
C ASP A 482 2.73 18.97 -12.29
N THR A 483 2.70 17.73 -12.81
CA THR A 483 3.76 17.18 -13.67
C THR A 483 3.21 16.76 -15.02
N THR A 484 3.76 17.27 -16.11
CA THR A 484 3.41 16.87 -17.48
C THR A 484 4.36 15.79 -17.95
N VAL A 485 3.80 14.59 -18.15
CA VAL A 485 4.57 13.35 -18.36
C VAL A 485 4.13 12.64 -19.65
N PRO A 486 5.02 11.86 -20.28
CA PRO A 486 4.74 11.25 -21.57
C PRO A 486 3.69 10.14 -21.53
N VAL A 487 2.89 10.07 -22.59
CA VAL A 487 1.95 8.99 -22.88
C VAL A 487 2.12 8.56 -24.33
N VAL A 488 2.04 7.26 -24.59
CA VAL A 488 2.02 6.70 -25.95
C VAL A 488 0.75 5.88 -26.18
N ILE A 489 0.19 5.97 -27.38
CA ILE A 489 -1.00 5.21 -27.79
C ILE A 489 -0.69 4.44 -29.07
N PHE A 490 -0.83 3.12 -29.02
CA PHE A 490 -0.85 2.24 -30.19
C PHE A 490 -2.31 2.04 -30.60
N ASN A 491 -2.74 2.76 -31.64
CA ASN A 491 -4.13 2.87 -32.05
C ASN A 491 -4.37 2.09 -33.36
N PRO A 492 -5.48 1.35 -33.52
CA PRO A 492 -5.87 0.78 -34.80
C PRO A 492 -5.93 1.88 -35.88
N SER A 493 -5.22 1.69 -36.99
CA SER A 493 -5.11 2.70 -38.04
C SER A 493 -6.49 3.10 -38.56
N THR A 494 -6.68 4.39 -38.82
CA THR A 494 -7.87 4.88 -39.53
C THR A 494 -7.72 4.78 -41.05
N ASP A 495 -6.48 4.71 -41.55
CA ASP A 495 -6.18 4.62 -42.99
C ASP A 495 -6.15 3.17 -43.49
N SER A 496 -5.48 2.28 -42.74
CA SER A 496 -5.32 0.85 -43.02
C SER A 496 -5.99 0.02 -41.94
N ARG A 497 -7.28 0.27 -41.73
CA ARG A 497 -8.04 -0.23 -40.58
C ARG A 497 -8.04 -1.76 -40.44
N PRO A 498 -7.74 -2.31 -39.25
CA PRO A 498 -7.87 -3.74 -39.00
C PRO A 498 -9.30 -4.26 -39.22
N ALA A 499 -9.42 -5.49 -39.73
CA ALA A 499 -10.72 -6.14 -39.95
C ALA A 499 -11.45 -6.52 -38.64
N SER A 500 -10.73 -6.53 -37.51
CA SER A 500 -11.26 -6.78 -36.17
C SER A 500 -12.06 -5.59 -35.61
N CYS A 501 -11.93 -4.40 -36.21
CA CYS A 501 -12.65 -3.21 -35.79
C CYS A 501 -14.12 -3.25 -36.20
N ALA A 502 -15.02 -3.15 -35.21
CA ALA A 502 -16.45 -3.18 -35.46
C ALA A 502 -16.99 -1.82 -35.95
N ASP A 503 -16.46 -0.73 -35.40
CA ASP A 503 -16.81 0.64 -35.77
C ASP A 503 -15.83 1.18 -36.85
N PRO A 504 -16.27 2.03 -37.79
CA PRO A 504 -15.39 2.60 -38.82
C PRO A 504 -14.40 3.67 -38.31
N ALA A 505 -14.65 4.27 -37.14
CA ALA A 505 -13.87 5.38 -36.58
C ALA A 505 -13.29 5.07 -35.19
N LYS A 506 -13.98 4.31 -34.34
CA LYS A 506 -13.57 4.05 -32.94
C LYS A 506 -12.98 2.66 -32.73
N PRO A 507 -12.00 2.48 -31.83
CA PRO A 507 -11.55 1.15 -31.43
C PRO A 507 -12.68 0.38 -30.73
N ASN A 508 -12.54 -0.95 -30.61
CA ASN A 508 -13.47 -1.78 -29.84
C ASN A 508 -13.34 -1.54 -28.32
N GLY A 509 -12.21 -1.01 -27.87
CA GLY A 509 -11.92 -0.66 -26.49
C GLY A 509 -10.59 0.07 -26.36
N VAL A 510 -10.38 0.71 -25.22
CA VAL A 510 -9.12 1.36 -24.85
C VAL A 510 -8.50 0.54 -23.74
N THR A 511 -7.24 0.19 -23.86
CA THR A 511 -6.53 -0.62 -22.86
C THR A 511 -5.36 0.17 -22.29
N ILE A 512 -5.37 0.43 -21.00
CA ILE A 512 -4.22 1.00 -20.30
C ILE A 512 -3.23 -0.14 -20.01
N LEU A 513 -1.96 0.00 -20.42
CA LEU A 513 -0.90 -0.97 -20.17
C LEU A 513 0.18 -0.35 -19.27
N GLN A 514 0.36 -0.90 -18.08
CA GLN A 514 1.42 -0.51 -17.13
C GLN A 514 2.56 -1.53 -17.12
N HIS A 515 3.78 -1.05 -17.30
CA HIS A 515 5.00 -1.86 -17.38
C HIS A 515 5.59 -2.26 -16.00
N GLY A 516 6.56 -3.19 -16.02
CA GLY A 516 7.31 -3.65 -14.84
C GLY A 516 8.47 -2.74 -14.39
N ILE A 517 9.13 -3.09 -13.27
CA ILE A 517 10.02 -2.17 -12.51
C ILE A 517 11.34 -1.78 -13.19
N THR A 518 11.96 -2.62 -14.03
CA THR A 518 13.27 -2.30 -14.62
C THR A 518 13.19 -1.85 -16.06
N VAL A 519 11.98 -1.54 -16.53
CA VAL A 519 11.68 -1.21 -17.92
C VAL A 519 10.88 0.09 -17.99
N ASP A 520 10.35 0.41 -19.15
CA ASP A 520 9.69 1.68 -19.42
C ASP A 520 8.55 1.48 -20.43
N ARG A 521 7.75 2.52 -20.68
CA ARG A 521 6.57 2.49 -21.57
C ARG A 521 6.82 1.92 -22.97
N SER A 522 8.07 1.89 -23.46
CA SER A 522 8.38 1.28 -24.76
C SER A 522 8.07 -0.22 -24.82
N VAL A 523 8.04 -0.92 -23.69
CA VAL A 523 7.71 -2.35 -23.63
C VAL A 523 6.25 -2.66 -23.98
N ALA A 524 5.40 -1.63 -24.05
CA ALA A 524 4.04 -1.76 -24.57
C ALA A 524 4.00 -1.91 -26.11
N MET A 525 5.09 -1.64 -26.83
CA MET A 525 5.10 -1.54 -28.29
C MET A 525 4.66 -2.82 -29.00
N LEU A 526 5.34 -3.94 -28.73
CA LEU A 526 5.08 -5.19 -29.43
C LEU A 526 3.71 -5.80 -29.09
N PRO A 527 3.33 -5.98 -27.80
CA PRO A 527 1.98 -6.42 -27.47
C PRO A 527 0.94 -5.40 -27.93
N GLY A 528 1.19 -4.09 -27.80
CA GLY A 528 0.27 -3.03 -28.21
C GLY A 528 -0.08 -3.06 -29.69
N ILE A 529 0.92 -3.24 -30.57
CA ILE A 529 0.70 -3.40 -32.01
C ILE A 529 -0.16 -4.62 -32.31
N VAL A 530 0.14 -5.76 -31.68
CA VAL A 530 -0.62 -6.99 -31.92
C VAL A 530 -2.05 -6.87 -31.39
N LEU A 531 -2.26 -6.28 -30.21
CA LEU A 531 -3.59 -6.07 -29.63
C LEU A 531 -4.42 -5.06 -30.42
N ALA A 532 -3.82 -3.98 -30.89
CA ALA A 532 -4.46 -3.00 -31.76
C ALA A 532 -4.91 -3.64 -33.08
N GLN A 533 -4.10 -4.51 -33.66
CA GLN A 533 -4.46 -5.17 -34.90
C GLN A 533 -5.47 -6.33 -34.69
N ALA A 534 -5.23 -7.21 -33.72
CA ALA A 534 -5.99 -8.45 -33.58
C ALA A 534 -7.34 -8.25 -32.87
N ALA A 535 -7.42 -7.31 -31.91
CA ALA A 535 -8.61 -7.06 -31.09
C ALA A 535 -9.19 -5.65 -31.24
N CYS A 536 -8.62 -4.84 -32.15
CA CYS A 536 -8.98 -3.43 -32.34
C CYS A 536 -8.97 -2.63 -31.04
N GLN A 537 -7.93 -2.81 -30.21
CA GLN A 537 -7.76 -2.06 -28.97
C GLN A 537 -6.86 -0.85 -29.19
N ALA A 538 -7.22 0.33 -28.68
CA ALA A 538 -6.26 1.42 -28.52
C ALA A 538 -5.47 1.21 -27.24
N VAL A 539 -4.18 0.90 -27.33
CA VAL A 539 -3.34 0.59 -26.17
C VAL A 539 -2.60 1.85 -25.70
N VAL A 540 -2.97 2.37 -24.54
CA VAL A 540 -2.39 3.55 -23.89
C VAL A 540 -1.34 3.09 -22.88
N ALA A 541 -0.12 3.61 -22.96
CA ALA A 541 0.95 3.31 -22.01
C ALA A 541 1.58 4.60 -21.44
N ILE A 542 1.86 4.55 -20.14
CA ILE A 542 2.47 5.62 -19.35
C ILE A 542 3.53 4.99 -18.43
N ASP A 543 4.56 5.76 -18.06
CA ASP A 543 5.54 5.30 -17.09
C ASP A 543 5.09 5.42 -15.64
N GLN A 544 5.51 4.47 -14.81
CA GLN A 544 5.37 4.59 -13.36
C GLN A 544 6.21 5.77 -12.82
N PRO A 545 5.94 6.25 -11.59
CA PRO A 545 6.82 7.23 -10.95
C PRO A 545 8.28 6.77 -10.99
N LEU A 546 9.22 7.68 -11.25
CA LEU A 546 10.67 7.39 -11.34
C LEU A 546 11.09 6.47 -12.50
N HIS A 547 10.21 6.27 -13.48
CA HIS A 547 10.47 5.54 -14.72
C HIS A 547 10.36 6.47 -15.94
N GLY A 548 10.82 5.99 -17.09
CA GLY A 548 10.79 6.74 -18.34
C GLY A 548 11.69 6.10 -19.37
N LEU A 549 11.58 6.57 -20.62
CA LEU A 549 12.48 6.13 -21.68
C LEU A 549 13.93 6.38 -21.28
N ALA A 550 14.75 5.34 -21.30
CA ALA A 550 16.11 5.41 -20.80
C ALA A 550 17.06 4.47 -21.56
N GLY A 551 18.36 4.65 -21.37
CA GLY A 551 19.38 3.83 -22.01
C GLY A 551 19.76 4.30 -23.42
N ALA A 552 20.80 3.68 -23.98
CA ALA A 552 21.42 4.12 -25.24
C ALA A 552 20.48 4.07 -26.47
N THR A 553 19.43 3.27 -26.39
CA THR A 553 18.37 3.14 -27.39
C THR A 553 17.15 4.02 -27.13
N ALA A 554 17.19 4.83 -26.06
CA ALA A 554 16.10 5.66 -25.54
C ALA A 554 14.83 4.88 -25.17
N GLY A 555 14.99 3.69 -24.58
CA GLY A 555 13.92 2.79 -24.16
C GLY A 555 14.37 1.34 -24.24
N THR A 556 13.75 0.49 -23.42
CA THR A 556 13.97 -0.96 -23.43
C THR A 556 13.70 -1.57 -24.80
N ILE A 557 12.65 -1.11 -25.50
CA ILE A 557 12.36 -1.44 -26.90
C ILE A 557 12.54 -0.18 -27.76
N PRO A 558 13.52 -0.14 -28.68
CA PRO A 558 13.81 1.06 -29.47
C PRO A 558 12.66 1.50 -30.39
N GLY A 559 12.37 2.80 -30.46
CA GLY A 559 11.47 3.36 -31.48
C GLY A 559 10.56 4.49 -31.02
N LEU A 560 10.47 4.72 -29.71
CA LEU A 560 9.79 5.89 -29.16
C LEU A 560 10.77 7.06 -28.98
N THR A 561 10.22 8.27 -28.82
CA THR A 561 10.97 9.50 -28.59
C THR A 561 10.75 9.97 -27.16
N PRO A 562 11.82 10.30 -26.41
CA PRO A 562 11.69 10.94 -25.10
C PRO A 562 10.90 12.24 -25.19
N LEU A 563 10.15 12.58 -24.13
CA LEU A 563 9.45 13.86 -24.08
C LEU A 563 10.45 15.01 -23.98
N ASP A 564 10.33 15.96 -24.90
CA ASP A 564 11.11 17.19 -24.93
C ASP A 564 10.18 18.39 -24.70
N GLU A 565 10.51 19.20 -23.70
CA GLU A 565 9.71 20.35 -23.26
C GLU A 565 9.55 21.40 -24.36
N ASP A 566 10.62 21.72 -25.09
CA ASP A 566 10.62 22.74 -26.15
C ASP A 566 9.75 22.27 -27.33
N VAL A 567 9.83 20.99 -27.70
CA VAL A 567 9.00 20.37 -28.74
C VAL A 567 7.52 20.42 -28.35
N LEU A 568 7.17 19.98 -27.13
CA LEU A 568 5.80 20.01 -26.64
C LEU A 568 5.26 21.44 -26.61
N THR A 569 6.00 22.35 -26.00
CA THR A 569 5.61 23.77 -25.85
C THR A 569 5.41 24.44 -27.20
N THR A 570 6.28 24.15 -28.17
CA THR A 570 6.12 24.68 -29.53
C THR A 570 4.85 24.17 -30.20
N ALA A 571 4.57 22.86 -30.10
CA ALA A 571 3.38 22.26 -30.71
C ALA A 571 2.08 22.76 -30.07
N VAL A 572 2.04 22.86 -28.74
CA VAL A 572 0.88 23.39 -28.01
C VAL A 572 0.63 24.86 -28.34
N ASN A 573 1.66 25.70 -28.41
CA ASN A 573 1.51 27.09 -28.82
C ASN A 573 0.96 27.26 -30.24
N GLN A 574 1.22 26.30 -31.13
CA GLN A 574 0.59 26.28 -32.46
C GLN A 574 -0.90 25.92 -32.36
N MET A 575 -1.25 24.93 -31.54
CA MET A 575 -2.66 24.55 -31.31
C MET A 575 -3.47 25.67 -30.66
N LEU A 576 -2.88 26.42 -29.72
CA LEU A 576 -3.52 27.60 -29.11
C LEU A 576 -3.92 28.67 -30.14
N GLN A 577 -3.23 28.74 -31.28
CA GLN A 577 -3.53 29.66 -32.38
C GLN A 577 -4.54 29.09 -33.39
N ALA A 578 -4.97 27.84 -33.23
CA ALA A 578 -5.92 27.20 -34.13
C ALA A 578 -7.32 27.84 -34.00
N PRO A 579 -8.07 27.99 -35.12
CA PRO A 579 -9.42 28.52 -35.07
C PRO A 579 -10.33 27.70 -34.15
N GLY A 580 -11.02 28.36 -33.23
CA GLY A 580 -11.97 27.73 -32.31
C GLY A 580 -11.39 27.33 -30.95
N VAL A 581 -10.09 27.54 -30.69
CA VAL A 581 -9.47 27.26 -29.38
C VAL A 581 -9.59 28.44 -28.42
N SER A 582 -9.43 29.68 -28.90
CA SER A 582 -9.48 30.87 -28.02
C SER A 582 -10.83 31.06 -27.32
N GLY A 583 -10.80 31.31 -26.02
CA GLY A 583 -11.93 31.49 -25.12
C GLY A 583 -12.58 30.18 -24.66
N THR A 584 -11.96 29.01 -24.93
CA THR A 584 -12.54 27.70 -24.62
C THR A 584 -11.88 27.01 -23.43
N ALA A 585 -12.53 25.96 -22.91
CA ALA A 585 -11.93 25.09 -21.89
C ALA A 585 -10.63 24.42 -22.38
N LEU A 586 -10.52 24.14 -23.68
CA LEU A 586 -9.31 23.58 -24.28
C LEU A 586 -8.13 24.53 -24.17
N GLU A 587 -8.33 25.85 -24.37
CA GLU A 587 -7.26 26.84 -24.17
C GLU A 587 -6.72 26.80 -22.74
N VAL A 588 -7.60 26.69 -21.73
CA VAL A 588 -7.20 26.60 -20.32
C VAL A 588 -6.39 25.32 -20.08
N GLN A 589 -6.85 24.18 -20.60
CA GLN A 589 -6.16 22.90 -20.48
C GLN A 589 -4.78 22.94 -21.14
N LEU A 590 -4.68 23.41 -22.38
CA LEU A 590 -3.42 23.49 -23.10
C LEU A 590 -2.41 24.42 -22.43
N ASN A 591 -2.85 25.57 -21.90
CA ASN A 591 -1.98 26.46 -21.12
C ASN A 591 -1.50 25.81 -19.82
N ALA A 592 -2.38 25.09 -19.11
CA ALA A 592 -2.01 24.35 -17.90
C ALA A 592 -0.96 23.25 -18.21
N LEU A 593 -1.11 22.55 -19.34
CA LEU A 593 -0.18 21.49 -19.77
C LEU A 593 1.27 21.98 -19.89
N ILE A 594 1.48 23.17 -20.48
CA ILE A 594 2.81 23.76 -20.70
C ILE A 594 3.26 24.69 -19.56
N SER A 595 2.45 24.83 -18.52
CA SER A 595 2.78 25.63 -17.32
C SER A 595 2.97 24.76 -16.08
N ALA A 596 3.02 23.43 -16.24
CA ALA A 596 3.26 22.48 -15.17
C ALA A 596 4.63 22.72 -14.51
N ASP A 597 4.77 22.37 -13.23
CA ASP A 597 6.02 22.55 -12.48
C ASP A 597 7.17 21.69 -13.03
N TYR A 598 6.84 20.64 -13.76
CA TYR A 598 7.79 19.79 -14.48
C TYR A 598 7.21 19.25 -15.79
N ILE A 599 8.03 19.24 -16.84
CA ILE A 599 7.71 18.64 -18.14
C ILE A 599 8.86 17.69 -18.53
N GLY A 600 8.60 16.39 -18.64
CA GLY A 600 9.62 15.43 -19.08
C GLY A 600 9.39 13.99 -18.63
N GLU A 601 10.43 13.17 -18.78
CA GLU A 601 10.47 11.78 -18.34
C GLU A 601 10.37 11.66 -16.80
N ARG A 602 9.65 10.67 -16.27
CA ARG A 602 9.35 10.59 -14.82
C ARG A 602 10.52 10.14 -13.97
N HIS A 603 11.64 9.74 -14.56
CA HIS A 603 12.91 9.56 -13.86
C HIS A 603 13.65 10.90 -13.61
N PHE A 604 13.13 12.03 -14.12
CA PHE A 604 13.63 13.39 -13.89
C PHE A 604 15.11 13.63 -14.26
N GLY A 605 15.69 12.79 -15.13
CA GLY A 605 17.13 12.81 -15.43
C GLY A 605 18.04 12.15 -14.37
N TYR A 606 17.49 11.42 -13.40
CA TYR A 606 18.24 10.77 -12.32
C TYR A 606 18.22 9.24 -12.40
N THR A 607 19.26 8.61 -11.86
CA THR A 607 19.37 7.16 -11.68
C THR A 607 20.03 6.84 -10.34
N ALA A 608 19.85 5.62 -9.83
CA ALA A 608 20.51 5.18 -8.60
C ALA A 608 21.99 4.88 -8.80
N ASN A 609 22.83 5.36 -7.89
CA ASN A 609 24.18 4.84 -7.75
C ASN A 609 24.22 3.55 -6.89
N ALA A 610 25.41 3.01 -6.64
CA ALA A 610 25.59 1.78 -5.86
C ALA A 610 25.11 1.85 -4.40
N SER A 611 24.87 3.06 -3.87
CA SER A 611 24.33 3.31 -2.53
C SER A 611 22.87 3.74 -2.55
N LEU A 612 22.16 3.51 -3.66
CA LEU A 612 20.76 3.91 -3.89
C LEU A 612 20.51 5.42 -3.77
N GLN A 613 21.56 6.24 -3.92
CA GLN A 613 21.43 7.70 -3.94
C GLN A 613 21.20 8.18 -5.38
N PRO A 614 20.41 9.25 -5.58
CA PRO A 614 20.13 9.80 -6.89
C PRO A 614 21.38 10.47 -7.45
N VAL A 615 21.70 10.16 -8.70
CA VAL A 615 22.74 10.86 -9.48
C VAL A 615 22.17 11.26 -10.83
N ALA A 616 22.40 12.52 -11.22
CA ALA A 616 22.03 12.98 -12.55
C ALA A 616 22.87 12.26 -13.61
N ALA A 617 22.25 11.85 -14.70
CA ALA A 617 22.92 11.18 -15.80
C ALA A 617 22.30 11.57 -17.15
N ASP A 618 23.08 11.51 -18.22
CA ASP A 618 22.54 11.59 -19.57
C ASP A 618 21.60 10.40 -19.83
N LEU A 619 20.58 10.60 -20.66
CA LEU A 619 19.55 9.61 -20.98
C LEU A 619 20.11 8.20 -21.26
N ALA A 620 21.23 8.14 -22.00
CA ALA A 620 21.89 6.89 -22.39
C ALA A 620 22.38 6.04 -21.21
N ASN A 621 22.59 6.65 -20.04
CA ASN A 621 23.14 6.04 -18.83
C ASN A 621 22.12 5.94 -17.68
N ILE A 622 20.87 6.37 -17.91
CA ILE A 622 19.80 6.23 -16.93
C ILE A 622 19.27 4.80 -16.96
N SER A 623 19.02 4.23 -15.78
CA SER A 623 18.22 3.02 -15.62
C SER A 623 16.83 3.39 -15.11
N SER A 624 15.80 3.14 -15.94
CA SER A 624 14.40 3.32 -15.57
C SER A 624 14.06 2.57 -14.28
N GLY A 625 13.34 3.21 -13.35
CA GLY A 625 12.90 2.60 -12.09
C GLY A 625 13.99 2.34 -11.05
N SER A 626 15.25 2.71 -11.31
CA SER A 626 16.37 2.39 -10.41
C SER A 626 16.26 2.99 -9.00
N LEU A 627 15.49 4.06 -8.83
CA LEU A 627 15.24 4.75 -7.55
C LEU A 627 13.87 4.43 -6.94
N PHE A 628 13.10 3.52 -7.53
CA PHE A 628 11.72 3.25 -7.10
C PHE A 628 11.64 2.56 -5.74
N ILE A 629 12.56 1.60 -5.48
CA ILE A 629 12.67 0.90 -4.19
C ILE A 629 13.74 1.59 -3.36
N ASN A 630 13.33 2.05 -2.18
CA ASN A 630 14.17 2.80 -1.25
C ASN A 630 13.98 2.29 0.19
N PRO A 631 14.70 1.24 0.62
CA PRO A 631 14.59 0.72 1.99
C PRO A 631 15.16 1.68 3.04
N LEU A 632 15.90 2.71 2.63
CA LEU A 632 16.42 3.76 3.51
C LEU A 632 15.37 4.84 3.81
N ASN A 633 14.29 4.90 3.04
CA ASN A 633 13.10 5.70 3.31
C ASN A 633 11.86 4.89 2.90
N MET A 634 11.31 4.14 3.86
CA MET A 634 10.19 3.22 3.62
C MET A 634 8.94 3.95 3.13
N MET A 635 8.69 5.17 3.62
CA MET A 635 7.56 6.01 3.19
C MET A 635 7.68 6.40 1.73
N ASN A 636 8.89 6.75 1.26
CA ASN A 636 9.15 7.05 -0.14
C ASN A 636 8.78 5.86 -1.05
N SER A 637 9.18 4.64 -0.66
CA SER A 637 8.82 3.42 -1.40
C SER A 637 7.31 3.19 -1.46
N ARG A 638 6.60 3.35 -0.33
CA ARG A 638 5.14 3.28 -0.26
C ARG A 638 4.48 4.32 -1.16
N ASP A 639 4.95 5.56 -1.10
CA ASP A 639 4.32 6.67 -1.79
C ASP A 639 4.61 6.67 -3.30
N ASN A 640 5.69 6.00 -3.74
CA ASN A 640 5.92 5.68 -5.16
C ASN A 640 4.83 4.73 -5.71
N LEU A 641 4.43 3.71 -4.94
CA LEU A 641 3.31 2.83 -5.30
C LEU A 641 1.99 3.61 -5.33
N ARG A 642 1.72 4.40 -4.27
CA ARG A 642 0.49 5.21 -4.19
C ARG A 642 0.38 6.22 -5.34
N GLN A 643 1.46 6.91 -5.67
CA GLN A 643 1.49 7.85 -6.79
C GLN A 643 1.19 7.14 -8.11
N GLY A 644 1.76 5.95 -8.36
CA GLY A 644 1.45 5.16 -9.56
C GLY A 644 -0.03 4.79 -9.70
N VAL A 645 -0.70 4.46 -8.58
CA VAL A 645 -2.15 4.20 -8.57
C VAL A 645 -2.93 5.48 -8.88
N VAL A 646 -2.58 6.62 -8.26
CA VAL A 646 -3.25 7.90 -8.51
C VAL A 646 -3.08 8.34 -9.96
N ASP A 647 -1.92 8.10 -10.56
CA ASP A 647 -1.67 8.38 -11.97
C ASP A 647 -2.60 7.56 -12.87
N LEU A 648 -2.72 6.25 -12.61
CA LEU A 648 -3.61 5.36 -13.35
C LEU A 648 -5.08 5.76 -13.23
N LEU A 649 -5.54 6.17 -12.05
CA LEU A 649 -6.89 6.71 -11.85
C LEU A 649 -7.13 7.95 -12.72
N ASN A 650 -6.17 8.88 -12.77
CA ASN A 650 -6.29 10.09 -13.58
C ASN A 650 -6.18 9.81 -15.08
N VAL A 651 -5.34 8.87 -15.51
CA VAL A 651 -5.28 8.42 -16.92
C VAL A 651 -6.62 7.79 -17.32
N ALA A 652 -7.19 6.92 -16.50
CA ALA A 652 -8.49 6.30 -16.77
C ALA A 652 -9.60 7.36 -16.90
N ALA A 653 -9.64 8.34 -16.00
CA ALA A 653 -10.58 9.46 -16.10
C ALA A 653 -10.38 10.29 -17.38
N SER A 654 -9.15 10.40 -17.89
CA SER A 654 -8.77 11.27 -19.02
C SER A 654 -8.97 10.66 -20.40
N ILE A 655 -9.11 9.34 -20.52
CA ILE A 655 -9.32 8.66 -21.82
C ILE A 655 -10.45 9.31 -22.63
N GLN A 656 -11.55 9.67 -21.96
CA GLN A 656 -12.74 10.26 -22.58
C GLN A 656 -12.50 11.67 -23.15
N THR A 657 -11.39 12.33 -22.83
CA THR A 657 -11.01 13.65 -23.34
C THR A 657 -9.78 13.63 -24.24
N PHE A 658 -9.18 12.46 -24.50
CA PHE A 658 -8.04 12.38 -25.41
C PHE A 658 -8.45 12.79 -26.83
N ASP A 659 -7.68 13.71 -27.40
CA ASP A 659 -7.75 14.21 -28.78
C ASP A 659 -6.46 13.75 -29.47
N ILE A 660 -6.56 12.66 -30.22
CA ILE A 660 -5.44 11.99 -30.88
C ILE A 660 -5.38 12.30 -32.37
N ASP A 661 -6.47 12.85 -32.95
CA ASP A 661 -6.52 13.30 -34.34
C ASP A 661 -6.10 14.77 -34.53
N GLY A 662 -6.00 15.53 -33.43
CA GLY A 662 -5.54 16.91 -33.40
C GLY A 662 -6.60 17.91 -33.87
N ASN A 663 -7.87 17.52 -33.88
CA ASN A 663 -8.98 18.39 -34.24
C ASN A 663 -9.61 19.01 -32.97
N PRO A 664 -9.36 20.32 -32.70
CA PRO A 664 -9.84 20.96 -31.48
C PRO A 664 -11.37 21.03 -31.37
N GLY A 665 -12.10 20.77 -32.46
CA GLY A 665 -13.56 20.73 -32.47
C GLY A 665 -14.19 19.37 -32.12
N THR A 666 -13.40 18.29 -32.00
CA THR A 666 -13.90 16.91 -31.80
C THR A 666 -13.10 16.12 -30.77
N GLN A 667 -12.79 16.72 -29.60
CA GLN A 667 -12.16 15.97 -28.50
C GLN A 667 -12.94 14.72 -28.11
N GLY A 668 -12.24 13.74 -27.53
CA GLY A 668 -12.84 12.50 -27.05
C GLY A 668 -12.90 11.41 -28.11
N ASP A 669 -11.83 11.29 -28.91
CA ASP A 669 -11.68 10.23 -29.93
C ASP A 669 -11.80 8.82 -29.34
N LEU A 670 -11.42 8.69 -28.07
CA LEU A 670 -11.43 7.45 -27.29
C LEU A 670 -12.56 7.42 -26.25
N ALA A 671 -13.54 8.32 -26.32
CA ALA A 671 -14.72 8.30 -25.47
C ALA A 671 -15.73 7.21 -25.90
N ASP A 672 -16.65 6.85 -24.99
CA ASP A 672 -17.77 5.92 -25.23
C ASP A 672 -17.38 4.51 -25.68
N VAL A 673 -16.17 4.06 -25.35
CA VAL A 673 -15.71 2.68 -25.58
C VAL A 673 -15.27 2.06 -24.25
N PRO A 674 -15.33 0.71 -24.11
CA PRO A 674 -14.87 0.03 -22.91
C PRO A 674 -13.42 0.39 -22.56
N VAL A 675 -13.16 0.67 -21.28
CA VAL A 675 -11.80 0.85 -20.75
C VAL A 675 -11.35 -0.45 -20.10
N ASN A 676 -10.19 -0.95 -20.49
CA ASN A 676 -9.57 -2.18 -20.01
C ASN A 676 -8.20 -1.87 -19.38
N PHE A 677 -7.63 -2.82 -18.66
CA PHE A 677 -6.32 -2.67 -18.04
C PHE A 677 -5.45 -3.92 -18.24
N ILE A 678 -4.16 -3.70 -18.52
CA ILE A 678 -3.11 -4.72 -18.47
C ILE A 678 -2.01 -4.24 -17.53
N GLY A 679 -1.68 -5.04 -16.52
CA GLY A 679 -0.52 -4.83 -15.68
C GLY A 679 0.47 -5.98 -15.83
N HIS A 680 1.75 -5.69 -16.03
CA HIS A 680 2.82 -6.69 -16.02
C HIS A 680 3.79 -6.42 -14.89
N SER A 681 4.14 -7.44 -14.10
CA SER A 681 5.10 -7.33 -13.00
C SER A 681 4.70 -6.21 -12.02
N LEU A 682 5.55 -5.23 -11.71
CA LEU A 682 5.20 -4.05 -10.92
C LEU A 682 3.96 -3.29 -11.45
N GLY A 683 3.72 -3.30 -12.77
CA GLY A 683 2.50 -2.74 -13.35
C GLY A 683 1.24 -3.53 -12.95
N GLY A 684 1.36 -4.83 -12.68
CA GLY A 684 0.30 -5.65 -12.09
C GLY A 684 0.17 -5.46 -10.58
N VAL A 685 1.25 -5.12 -9.86
CA VAL A 685 1.23 -4.76 -8.43
C VAL A 685 0.39 -3.50 -8.26
N SER A 686 0.83 -2.38 -8.84
CA SER A 686 0.06 -1.13 -8.82
C SER A 686 -1.32 -1.30 -9.49
N GLY A 687 -1.37 -2.12 -10.55
CA GLY A 687 -2.58 -2.42 -11.31
C GLY A 687 -3.66 -3.16 -10.55
N THR A 688 -3.30 -4.07 -9.64
CA THR A 688 -4.26 -4.78 -8.78
C THR A 688 -4.99 -3.79 -7.87
N VAL A 689 -4.24 -2.87 -7.27
CA VAL A 689 -4.78 -1.83 -6.39
C VAL A 689 -5.65 -0.85 -7.19
N PHE A 690 -5.13 -0.33 -8.31
CA PHE A 690 -5.88 0.54 -9.22
C PHE A 690 -7.20 -0.09 -9.67
N ALA A 691 -7.17 -1.34 -10.13
CA ALA A 691 -8.35 -2.04 -10.62
C ALA A 691 -9.38 -2.28 -9.52
N ALA A 692 -8.94 -2.65 -8.32
CA ALA A 692 -9.83 -2.82 -7.17
C ALA A 692 -10.55 -1.51 -6.81
N LEU A 693 -9.86 -0.36 -6.83
CA LEU A 693 -10.48 0.94 -6.56
C LEU A 693 -11.42 1.39 -7.69
N ALA A 694 -11.00 1.23 -8.94
CA ALA A 694 -11.78 1.65 -10.10
C ALA A 694 -13.08 0.84 -10.26
N ASN A 695 -13.05 -0.45 -9.88
CA ASN A 695 -14.21 -1.35 -9.94
C ASN A 695 -15.00 -1.44 -8.63
N ASP A 696 -14.56 -0.80 -7.55
CA ASP A 696 -15.35 -0.72 -6.32
C ASP A 696 -16.65 0.06 -6.60
N PRO A 697 -17.84 -0.56 -6.45
CA PRO A 697 -19.10 0.07 -6.80
C PRO A 697 -19.45 1.25 -5.89
N THR A 698 -18.97 1.27 -4.65
CA THR A 698 -19.19 2.36 -3.70
C THR A 698 -18.32 3.54 -4.09
N LEU A 699 -17.01 3.34 -4.25
CA LEU A 699 -16.07 4.42 -4.58
C LEU A 699 -16.39 5.02 -5.95
N ASN A 700 -16.57 4.18 -6.98
CA ASN A 700 -16.92 4.62 -8.33
C ASN A 700 -18.28 5.33 -8.36
N GLY A 701 -19.28 4.78 -7.66
CA GLY A 701 -20.60 5.39 -7.52
C GLY A 701 -20.55 6.76 -6.83
N THR A 702 -19.77 6.90 -5.76
CA THR A 702 -19.57 8.18 -5.07
C THR A 702 -18.87 9.19 -5.97
N LEU A 703 -17.79 8.82 -6.66
CA LEU A 703 -17.06 9.71 -7.57
C LEU A 703 -17.96 10.22 -8.72
N ASN A 704 -18.72 9.33 -9.36
CA ASN A 704 -19.66 9.72 -10.40
C ASN A 704 -20.82 10.60 -9.86
N GLY A 705 -21.21 10.41 -8.60
CA GLY A 705 -22.10 11.32 -7.90
C GLY A 705 -21.53 12.74 -7.75
N ILE A 706 -20.23 12.86 -7.44
CA ILE A 706 -19.52 14.15 -7.37
C ILE A 706 -19.51 14.81 -8.76
N TYR A 707 -19.17 14.07 -9.82
CA TYR A 707 -19.15 14.59 -11.18
C TYR A 707 -20.49 15.20 -11.57
N ALA A 708 -21.59 14.47 -11.31
CA ALA A 708 -22.94 14.93 -11.62
C ALA A 708 -23.33 16.22 -10.87
N GLN A 709 -22.82 16.43 -9.66
CA GLN A 709 -23.13 17.60 -8.83
C GLN A 709 -22.25 18.82 -9.11
N ALA A 710 -21.02 18.63 -9.62
CA ALA A 710 -20.06 19.70 -9.88
C ALA A 710 -20.44 20.67 -11.01
N GLY A 711 -21.41 20.29 -11.86
CA GLY A 711 -21.79 21.07 -13.05
C GLY A 711 -20.78 20.94 -14.20
N ALA A 712 -21.03 21.67 -15.29
CA ALA A 712 -20.20 21.57 -16.50
C ALA A 712 -18.80 22.18 -16.29
N PRO A 713 -17.73 21.57 -16.85
CA PRO A 713 -17.76 20.44 -17.76
C PRO A 713 -17.84 19.07 -17.07
N LEU A 714 -17.53 18.97 -15.78
CA LEU A 714 -17.35 17.70 -15.07
C LEU A 714 -18.61 16.82 -15.07
N SER A 715 -19.79 17.42 -15.00
CA SER A 715 -21.09 16.72 -15.08
C SER A 715 -21.37 16.05 -16.43
N SER A 716 -20.52 16.26 -17.44
CA SER A 716 -20.61 15.60 -18.75
C SER A 716 -19.78 14.32 -18.83
N PHE A 717 -18.98 14.06 -17.80
CA PHE A 717 -18.06 12.93 -17.76
C PHE A 717 -18.56 11.84 -16.82
N THR A 718 -18.02 10.64 -16.99
CA THR A 718 -18.22 9.51 -16.10
C THR A 718 -16.87 8.83 -15.92
N PHE A 719 -16.49 8.57 -14.68
CA PHE A 719 -15.31 7.76 -14.39
C PHE A 719 -15.58 6.31 -14.83
N PRO A 720 -14.69 5.69 -15.63
CA PRO A 720 -14.94 4.37 -16.18
C PRO A 720 -14.83 3.28 -15.11
N THR A 721 -15.77 2.33 -15.12
CA THR A 721 -15.53 0.99 -14.55
C THR A 721 -14.73 0.18 -15.57
N LEU A 722 -13.66 -0.49 -15.13
CA LEU A 722 -12.82 -1.30 -16.01
C LEU A 722 -13.56 -2.55 -16.46
N ASN A 723 -13.65 -2.74 -17.78
CA ASN A 723 -14.41 -3.81 -18.41
C ASN A 723 -13.68 -5.16 -18.37
N SER A 724 -12.36 -5.18 -18.57
CA SER A 724 -11.54 -6.38 -18.49
C SER A 724 -10.15 -6.03 -17.94
N ILE A 725 -9.64 -6.90 -17.07
CA ILE A 725 -8.35 -6.71 -16.39
C ILE A 725 -7.48 -7.94 -16.66
N VAL A 726 -6.23 -7.69 -17.08
CA VAL A 726 -5.23 -8.73 -17.30
C VAL A 726 -4.00 -8.44 -16.45
N LEU A 727 -3.61 -9.39 -15.61
CA LEU A 727 -2.50 -9.29 -14.68
C LEU A 727 -1.45 -10.34 -15.03
N HIS A 728 -0.36 -9.93 -15.68
CA HIS A 728 0.72 -10.82 -16.09
C HIS A 728 1.84 -10.86 -15.05
N ASN A 729 2.15 -12.05 -14.54
CA ASN A 729 3.35 -12.36 -13.75
C ASN A 729 3.58 -11.34 -12.62
N THR A 730 2.52 -11.12 -11.83
CA THR A 730 2.48 -10.15 -10.72
C THR A 730 2.22 -10.87 -9.40
N GLY A 731 2.48 -10.22 -8.27
CA GLY A 731 2.28 -10.80 -6.94
C GLY A 731 1.92 -9.76 -5.89
N GLY A 732 1.75 -10.23 -4.65
CA GLY A 732 1.52 -9.38 -3.48
C GLY A 732 2.64 -9.50 -2.43
N GLN A 733 2.46 -8.80 -1.31
CA GLN A 733 3.37 -8.75 -0.17
C GLN A 733 4.74 -8.22 -0.60
N VAL A 734 4.75 -7.01 -1.15
CA VAL A 734 5.85 -6.41 -1.93
C VAL A 734 7.18 -6.46 -1.17
N THR A 735 7.17 -6.28 0.15
CA THR A 735 8.42 -6.35 0.94
C THR A 735 9.02 -7.75 0.93
N ARG A 736 8.20 -8.80 1.16
CA ARG A 736 8.64 -10.20 1.09
C ARG A 736 8.90 -10.66 -0.33
N LEU A 737 8.26 -10.03 -1.32
CA LEU A 737 8.56 -10.25 -2.74
C LEU A 737 9.98 -9.77 -3.06
N ILE A 738 10.36 -8.58 -2.60
CA ILE A 738 11.72 -8.05 -2.75
C ILE A 738 12.75 -9.00 -2.11
N GLU A 739 12.43 -9.55 -0.92
CA GLU A 739 13.26 -10.53 -0.25
C GLU A 739 13.40 -11.83 -1.05
N ASN A 740 12.29 -12.36 -1.57
CA ASN A 740 12.22 -13.69 -2.19
C ASN A 740 12.39 -13.68 -3.72
N SER A 741 12.68 -12.53 -4.32
CA SER A 741 12.92 -12.40 -5.76
C SER A 741 14.40 -12.63 -6.09
N PRO A 742 14.78 -13.69 -6.83
CA PRO A 742 16.16 -13.89 -7.28
C PRO A 742 16.75 -12.71 -8.07
N SER A 743 15.94 -12.02 -8.88
CA SER A 743 16.41 -10.92 -9.74
C SER A 743 16.51 -9.56 -9.03
N ILE A 744 15.75 -9.35 -7.94
CA ILE A 744 15.69 -8.07 -7.21
C ILE A 744 16.52 -8.12 -5.92
N SER A 745 16.47 -9.23 -5.17
CA SER A 745 17.06 -9.36 -3.83
C SER A 745 18.56 -9.02 -3.78
N GLY A 746 19.31 -9.32 -4.85
CA GLY A 746 20.74 -9.00 -4.96
C GLY A 746 21.07 -7.50 -4.92
N ARG A 747 20.08 -6.61 -5.14
CA ARG A 747 20.24 -5.15 -5.03
C ARG A 747 20.00 -4.63 -3.61
N VAL A 748 19.28 -5.38 -2.78
CA VAL A 748 18.78 -4.94 -1.47
C VAL A 748 19.47 -5.68 -0.33
N LEU A 749 19.45 -7.02 -0.35
CA LEU A 749 19.92 -7.84 0.76
C LEU A 749 21.41 -7.64 1.10
N PRO A 750 22.35 -7.50 0.14
CA PRO A 750 23.75 -7.24 0.49
C PRO A 750 23.95 -5.90 1.21
N GLY A 751 23.17 -4.87 0.87
CA GLY A 751 23.22 -3.56 1.52
C GLY A 751 22.73 -3.63 2.97
N LEU A 752 21.61 -4.33 3.20
CA LEU A 752 21.08 -4.58 4.55
C LEU A 752 22.04 -5.42 5.40
N ALA A 753 22.60 -6.48 4.82
CA ALA A 753 23.57 -7.35 5.50
C ALA A 753 24.84 -6.57 5.89
N ALA A 754 25.33 -5.68 5.02
CA ALA A 754 26.46 -4.79 5.33
C ALA A 754 26.16 -3.81 6.47
N ALA A 755 24.88 -3.51 6.71
CA ALA A 755 24.40 -2.70 7.82
C ALA A 755 23.95 -3.53 9.05
N GLY A 756 24.29 -4.82 9.10
CA GLY A 756 24.02 -5.71 10.24
C GLY A 756 22.67 -6.41 10.23
N VAL A 757 21.82 -6.12 9.25
CA VAL A 757 20.46 -6.68 9.12
C VAL A 757 20.50 -7.84 8.12
N THR A 758 20.63 -9.06 8.64
CA THR A 758 20.83 -10.28 7.83
C THR A 758 19.60 -11.16 7.82
N GLN A 759 19.27 -11.69 6.64
CA GLN A 759 18.10 -12.55 6.46
C GLN A 759 18.05 -13.70 7.48
N GLY A 760 16.89 -13.88 8.13
CA GLY A 760 16.67 -14.87 9.18
C GLY A 760 17.07 -14.44 10.60
N SER A 761 17.62 -13.23 10.80
CA SER A 761 17.84 -12.66 12.14
C SER A 761 16.59 -11.97 12.68
N SER A 762 16.49 -11.78 14.01
CA SER A 762 15.34 -11.05 14.57
C SER A 762 15.24 -9.60 14.09
N ASP A 763 16.39 -8.99 13.83
CA ASP A 763 16.49 -7.59 13.38
C ASP A 763 15.96 -7.45 11.95
N PHE A 764 16.27 -8.42 11.08
CA PHE A 764 15.73 -8.47 9.73
C PHE A 764 14.20 -8.65 9.75
N GLU A 765 13.70 -9.54 10.59
CA GLU A 765 12.26 -9.76 10.70
C GLU A 765 11.51 -8.55 11.25
N SER A 766 12.10 -7.83 12.21
CA SER A 766 11.54 -6.59 12.74
C SER A 766 11.56 -5.47 11.70
N PHE A 767 12.68 -5.31 10.98
CA PHE A 767 12.82 -4.33 9.91
C PHE A 767 11.80 -4.56 8.78
N PHE A 768 11.64 -5.81 8.32
CA PHE A 768 10.66 -6.14 7.28
C PHE A 768 9.22 -6.07 7.77
N TYR A 769 8.95 -6.30 9.06
CA TYR A 769 7.62 -6.08 9.62
C TYR A 769 7.23 -4.61 9.62
N VAL A 770 8.14 -3.71 10.02
CA VAL A 770 7.93 -2.25 9.96
C VAL A 770 7.77 -1.82 8.49
N PHE A 771 8.63 -2.33 7.60
CA PHE A 771 8.52 -2.00 6.17
C PHE A 771 7.19 -2.46 5.56
N GLN A 772 6.71 -3.65 5.89
CA GLN A 772 5.40 -4.12 5.44
C GLN A 772 4.26 -3.29 6.04
N SER A 773 4.37 -2.89 7.31
CA SER A 773 3.37 -2.04 7.97
C SER A 773 3.19 -0.70 7.25
N ILE A 774 4.28 -0.11 6.73
CA ILE A 774 4.22 1.10 5.89
C ILE A 774 3.70 0.77 4.48
N SER A 775 4.14 -0.34 3.89
CA SER A 775 3.84 -0.69 2.49
C SER A 775 2.41 -1.16 2.25
N ASP A 776 1.72 -1.68 3.28
CA ASP A 776 0.37 -2.24 3.19
C ASP A 776 -0.64 -1.32 2.49
N ALA A 777 -0.46 0.00 2.64
CA ALA A 777 -1.31 1.01 2.03
C ALA A 777 -1.40 0.98 0.50
N GLY A 778 -0.40 0.40 -0.16
CA GLY A 778 -0.34 0.22 -1.61
C GLY A 778 -0.02 -1.21 -2.04
N ASP A 779 -0.12 -2.18 -1.12
CA ASP A 779 0.22 -3.58 -1.38
C ASP A 779 -0.99 -4.36 -1.92
N PRO A 780 -0.87 -5.07 -3.06
CA PRO A 780 -1.95 -5.87 -3.64
C PRO A 780 -2.67 -6.82 -2.69
N VAL A 781 -2.00 -7.36 -1.67
CA VAL A 781 -2.61 -8.33 -0.73
C VAL A 781 -3.87 -7.78 -0.08
N ASN A 782 -3.89 -6.48 0.25
CA ASN A 782 -5.03 -5.83 0.90
C ASN A 782 -6.19 -5.52 -0.07
N PHE A 783 -5.97 -5.62 -1.39
CA PHE A 783 -6.95 -5.27 -2.42
C PHE A 783 -7.43 -6.49 -3.23
N ALA A 784 -6.70 -7.60 -3.21
CA ALA A 784 -6.93 -8.78 -4.02
C ALA A 784 -8.34 -9.38 -3.85
N LYS A 785 -8.81 -9.54 -2.61
CA LYS A 785 -10.18 -10.04 -2.34
C LYS A 785 -11.25 -9.08 -2.87
N SER A 786 -11.04 -7.77 -2.75
CA SER A 786 -11.96 -6.76 -3.30
C SER A 786 -11.99 -6.81 -4.83
N LEU A 787 -10.82 -6.98 -5.46
CA LEU A 787 -10.72 -7.15 -6.92
C LEU A 787 -11.52 -8.38 -7.39
N GLY A 788 -11.32 -9.53 -6.76
CA GLY A 788 -12.07 -10.76 -7.07
C GLY A 788 -13.59 -10.60 -6.88
N GLY A 789 -14.01 -9.88 -5.84
CA GLY A 789 -15.43 -9.62 -5.55
C GLY A 789 -16.10 -8.59 -6.48
N SER A 790 -15.32 -7.72 -7.13
CA SER A 790 -15.82 -6.62 -7.97
C SER A 790 -15.63 -6.84 -9.48
N THR A 791 -14.80 -7.81 -9.90
CA THR A 791 -14.40 -7.98 -11.30
C THR A 791 -14.61 -9.40 -11.81
N GLY A 792 -15.57 -9.58 -12.72
CA GLY A 792 -15.83 -10.87 -13.37
C GLY A 792 -14.95 -11.18 -14.61
N ASN A 793 -14.41 -10.16 -15.28
CA ASN A 793 -13.58 -10.31 -16.47
C ASN A 793 -12.10 -10.14 -16.14
N LEU A 794 -11.53 -11.13 -15.46
CA LEU A 794 -10.16 -11.11 -14.96
C LEU A 794 -9.36 -12.28 -15.52
N LEU A 795 -8.21 -11.98 -16.14
CA LEU A 795 -7.19 -12.96 -16.51
C LEU A 795 -5.94 -12.69 -15.67
N VAL A 796 -5.50 -13.65 -14.88
CA VAL A 796 -4.20 -13.60 -14.19
C VAL A 796 -3.30 -14.64 -14.82
N THR A 797 -2.04 -14.31 -15.10
CA THR A 797 -1.09 -15.29 -15.63
C THR A 797 0.11 -15.45 -14.75
N GLU A 798 0.64 -16.66 -14.77
CA GLU A 798 1.89 -17.03 -14.14
C GLU A 798 2.84 -17.63 -15.16
N VAL A 799 4.14 -17.35 -15.02
CA VAL A 799 5.20 -18.17 -15.58
C VAL A 799 5.75 -19.06 -14.48
N VAL A 800 5.67 -20.37 -14.66
CA VAL A 800 6.16 -21.35 -13.68
C VAL A 800 7.70 -21.27 -13.63
N GLY A 801 8.25 -21.10 -12.43
CA GLY A 801 9.68 -20.89 -12.21
C GLY A 801 10.17 -19.45 -12.43
N ASP A 802 9.28 -18.47 -12.40
CA ASP A 802 9.64 -17.06 -12.56
C ASP A 802 10.62 -16.58 -11.46
N GLY A 803 11.78 -16.07 -11.89
CA GLY A 803 12.84 -15.57 -11.01
C GLY A 803 12.75 -14.09 -10.66
N THR A 804 11.72 -13.37 -11.11
CA THR A 804 11.49 -11.96 -10.78
C THR A 804 10.33 -11.77 -9.82
N VAL A 805 9.18 -12.31 -10.15
CA VAL A 805 8.07 -12.44 -9.20
C VAL A 805 7.99 -13.92 -8.83
N PRO A 806 8.32 -14.32 -7.58
CA PRO A 806 8.23 -15.71 -7.19
C PRO A 806 6.78 -16.20 -7.34
N ASN A 807 6.59 -17.46 -7.75
CA ASN A 807 5.26 -18.07 -7.79
C ASN A 807 4.66 -18.14 -6.38
N GLU A 808 5.47 -18.53 -5.40
CA GLU A 808 5.20 -18.44 -3.96
C GLU A 808 6.52 -18.41 -3.17
N ALA A 809 6.47 -18.07 -1.88
CA ALA A 809 7.59 -18.29 -0.95
C ALA A 809 7.11 -18.77 0.44
N ASN A 810 6.05 -19.57 0.44
CA ASN A 810 5.60 -20.32 1.60
C ASN A 810 6.50 -21.53 1.86
N VAL A 811 6.75 -22.33 0.82
CA VAL A 811 7.56 -23.56 0.88
C VAL A 811 8.87 -23.45 0.10
N ASN A 812 8.95 -22.58 -0.92
CA ASN A 812 10.17 -22.33 -1.69
C ASN A 812 10.75 -20.94 -1.38
N THR A 813 11.19 -20.74 -0.14
CA THR A 813 11.85 -19.50 0.26
C THR A 813 13.22 -19.31 -0.38
N LEU A 814 13.60 -18.05 -0.61
CA LEU A 814 14.92 -17.71 -1.12
C LEU A 814 15.94 -17.57 0.01
N GLY A 815 17.05 -18.30 -0.08
CA GLY A 815 18.15 -18.18 0.87
C GLY A 815 17.78 -18.63 2.27
N SER A 816 17.91 -17.73 3.25
CA SER A 816 17.55 -17.96 4.65
C SER A 816 16.19 -17.33 5.02
N ALA A 817 15.38 -16.91 4.04
CA ALA A 817 14.08 -16.30 4.33
C ALA A 817 13.19 -17.27 5.11
N PHE A 818 12.45 -16.72 6.07
CA PHE A 818 11.36 -17.46 6.67
C PHE A 818 10.16 -17.53 5.73
N SER A 819 9.31 -18.53 5.96
CA SER A 819 8.09 -18.74 5.19
C SER A 819 7.21 -17.48 5.14
N ALA A 820 6.72 -17.16 3.94
CA ALA A 820 5.88 -16.02 3.63
C ALA A 820 4.70 -16.47 2.73
N PRO A 821 3.55 -16.83 3.31
CA PRO A 821 2.45 -17.47 2.57
C PRO A 821 1.63 -16.53 1.71
N LEU A 822 1.77 -15.21 1.89
CA LEU A 822 1.06 -14.18 1.13
C LEU A 822 1.85 -13.62 -0.05
N VAL A 823 3.08 -14.08 -0.27
CA VAL A 823 3.98 -13.51 -1.29
C VAL A 823 3.89 -14.23 -2.63
N GLY A 824 3.93 -13.46 -3.71
CA GLY A 824 4.06 -14.01 -5.06
C GLY A 824 2.74 -14.11 -5.82
N THR A 825 2.78 -14.78 -6.96
CA THR A 825 1.67 -14.86 -7.92
C THR A 825 0.54 -15.78 -7.45
N GLU A 826 0.85 -16.98 -6.94
CA GLU A 826 -0.17 -17.94 -6.52
C GLU A 826 -0.94 -17.45 -5.28
N PRO A 827 -0.32 -16.89 -4.22
CA PRO A 827 -1.08 -16.32 -3.12
C PRO A 827 -1.96 -15.15 -3.52
N LEU A 828 -1.50 -14.31 -4.46
CA LEU A 828 -2.33 -13.24 -5.02
C LEU A 828 -3.55 -13.80 -5.76
N MET A 829 -3.36 -14.82 -6.62
CA MET A 829 -4.45 -15.53 -7.29
C MET A 829 -5.41 -16.16 -6.28
N ALA A 830 -4.90 -16.76 -5.20
CA ALA A 830 -5.72 -17.38 -4.16
C ALA A 830 -6.57 -16.35 -3.40
N LEU A 831 -6.03 -15.16 -3.11
CA LEU A 831 -6.82 -14.07 -2.52
C LEU A 831 -7.90 -13.55 -3.48
N ILE A 832 -7.59 -13.43 -4.78
CA ILE A 832 -8.58 -13.08 -5.80
C ILE A 832 -9.67 -14.16 -5.89
N ASP A 833 -9.29 -15.44 -5.88
CA ASP A 833 -10.20 -16.59 -5.88
C ASP A 833 -11.19 -16.53 -4.72
N LEU A 834 -10.70 -16.33 -3.49
CA LEU A 834 -11.52 -16.14 -2.30
C LEU A 834 -12.48 -14.94 -2.45
N GLY A 835 -12.01 -13.84 -3.04
CA GLY A 835 -12.83 -12.67 -3.35
C GLY A 835 -13.96 -12.97 -4.35
N ALA A 836 -13.67 -13.80 -5.35
CA ALA A 836 -14.62 -14.25 -6.38
C ALA A 836 -15.58 -15.36 -5.88
N GLY A 837 -15.52 -15.71 -4.58
CA GLY A 837 -16.36 -16.75 -3.97
C GLY A 837 -15.80 -18.16 -4.11
N GLY A 838 -14.55 -18.32 -4.53
CA GLY A 838 -13.81 -19.56 -4.44
C GLY A 838 -13.42 -19.91 -3.01
N THR A 839 -12.96 -21.14 -2.82
CA THR A 839 -12.52 -21.67 -1.53
C THR A 839 -11.08 -22.18 -1.55
N ARG A 840 -10.62 -22.63 -2.71
CA ARG A 840 -9.29 -23.18 -2.93
C ARG A 840 -8.91 -23.03 -4.39
N LEU A 841 -7.83 -22.32 -4.67
CA LEU A 841 -7.40 -22.00 -6.04
C LEU A 841 -7.15 -23.27 -6.87
N SER A 842 -6.50 -24.28 -6.27
CA SER A 842 -6.17 -25.54 -6.96
C SER A 842 -7.38 -26.40 -7.34
N ASN A 843 -8.60 -26.08 -6.90
CA ASN A 843 -9.79 -26.81 -7.34
C ASN A 843 -10.24 -26.40 -8.76
N GLY A 844 -9.91 -25.17 -9.19
CA GLY A 844 -10.30 -24.56 -10.47
C GLY A 844 -11.78 -24.60 -10.81
N ALA A 845 -12.65 -24.80 -9.82
CA ALA A 845 -14.09 -25.08 -9.99
C ALA A 845 -15.00 -23.95 -9.48
N GLU A 846 -14.51 -23.15 -8.53
CA GLU A 846 -15.21 -22.03 -7.90
C GLU A 846 -14.24 -20.83 -7.89
N GLY A 847 -14.72 -19.61 -8.10
CA GLY A 847 -13.85 -18.44 -8.22
C GLY A 847 -13.09 -18.41 -9.55
N LEU A 848 -11.77 -18.58 -9.51
CA LEU A 848 -10.89 -18.59 -10.69
C LEU A 848 -10.86 -19.97 -11.34
N SER A 849 -11.19 -20.03 -12.64
CA SER A 849 -10.88 -21.21 -13.46
C SER A 849 -9.36 -21.36 -13.64
N ILE A 850 -8.89 -22.59 -13.87
CA ILE A 850 -7.47 -22.87 -14.15
C ILE A 850 -7.30 -23.30 -15.61
N ILE A 851 -6.30 -22.74 -16.29
CA ILE A 851 -5.78 -23.21 -17.59
C ILE A 851 -4.28 -23.51 -17.42
N ASP A 852 -3.92 -24.78 -17.45
CA ASP A 852 -2.55 -25.28 -17.33
C ASP A 852 -2.38 -26.56 -18.18
N SER A 853 -1.26 -27.26 -18.04
CA SER A 853 -1.03 -28.50 -18.81
C SER A 853 -1.99 -29.64 -18.43
N ASP A 854 -2.52 -29.66 -17.20
CA ASP A 854 -3.44 -30.69 -16.70
C ASP A 854 -4.91 -30.38 -17.03
N THR A 855 -5.24 -29.09 -17.09
CA THR A 855 -6.57 -28.49 -17.25
C THR A 855 -6.60 -27.64 -18.53
N SER A 856 -6.04 -28.18 -19.60
CA SER A 856 -5.69 -27.39 -20.79
C SER A 856 -6.86 -26.91 -21.66
N THR A 857 -8.11 -27.16 -21.28
CA THR A 857 -9.28 -26.61 -21.99
C THR A 857 -9.46 -25.13 -21.69
N GLY A 858 -9.85 -24.32 -22.68
CA GLY A 858 -10.17 -22.91 -22.44
C GLY A 858 -11.36 -22.74 -21.49
N SER A 859 -11.42 -21.61 -20.79
CA SER A 859 -12.46 -21.29 -19.82
C SER A 859 -13.00 -19.87 -19.97
N ALA A 860 -14.20 -19.64 -19.43
CA ALA A 860 -14.69 -18.28 -19.21
C ALA A 860 -13.89 -17.60 -18.10
N MET A 861 -13.86 -16.27 -18.12
CA MET A 861 -13.29 -15.48 -17.04
C MET A 861 -14.24 -15.47 -15.82
N PRO A 862 -13.70 -15.33 -14.59
CA PRO A 862 -12.30 -15.05 -14.28
C PRO A 862 -11.42 -16.33 -14.26
N VAL A 863 -10.16 -16.20 -14.68
CA VAL A 863 -9.28 -17.36 -14.95
C VAL A 863 -7.81 -17.06 -14.65
N ALA A 864 -7.12 -18.07 -14.11
CA ALA A 864 -5.67 -18.12 -13.99
C ALA A 864 -5.06 -19.03 -15.05
N SER A 865 -4.07 -18.54 -15.80
CA SER A 865 -3.36 -19.30 -16.83
C SER A 865 -1.87 -19.45 -16.52
N PHE A 866 -1.37 -20.68 -16.64
CA PHE A 866 -0.01 -21.04 -16.25
C PHE A 866 0.83 -21.38 -17.48
N PHE A 867 1.95 -20.69 -17.64
CA PHE A 867 2.89 -20.88 -18.74
C PHE A 867 4.15 -21.60 -18.24
N ASP A 868 4.61 -22.59 -19.00
CA ASP A 868 5.84 -23.32 -18.69
C ASP A 868 7.05 -22.38 -18.79
N GLY A 869 7.82 -22.27 -17.72
CA GLY A 869 9.09 -21.54 -17.67
C GLY A 869 10.28 -22.40 -17.31
N THR A 870 10.17 -23.73 -17.45
CA THR A 870 11.22 -24.69 -17.12
C THR A 870 12.56 -24.38 -17.81
N ASN A 871 12.53 -23.96 -19.08
CA ASN A 871 13.70 -23.43 -19.77
C ASN A 871 13.48 -21.95 -20.16
N PRO A 872 13.97 -20.97 -19.38
CA PRO A 872 13.72 -19.55 -19.63
C PRO A 872 14.37 -19.01 -20.92
N CYS A 873 15.16 -19.82 -21.63
CA CYS A 873 15.75 -19.48 -22.92
C CYS A 873 14.88 -19.83 -24.13
N SER A 874 13.91 -20.73 -23.98
CA SER A 874 13.02 -21.18 -25.08
C SER A 874 11.54 -21.21 -24.72
N ASP A 875 11.22 -21.38 -23.44
CA ASP A 875 9.88 -21.42 -22.89
C ASP A 875 9.51 -20.04 -22.36
N ALA A 876 8.38 -19.88 -21.67
CA ALA A 876 8.03 -18.58 -21.12
C ALA A 876 9.04 -18.12 -20.04
N ASN A 877 9.27 -16.82 -19.95
CA ASN A 877 10.01 -16.19 -18.87
C ASN A 877 9.33 -14.88 -18.46
N HIS A 878 9.83 -14.22 -17.43
CA HIS A 878 9.22 -13.01 -16.89
C HIS A 878 8.96 -11.93 -17.96
N GLY A 879 9.88 -11.75 -18.92
CA GLY A 879 9.83 -10.74 -19.98
C GLY A 879 9.03 -11.16 -21.22
N THR A 880 8.53 -12.40 -21.28
CA THR A 880 7.90 -12.95 -22.49
C THR A 880 6.74 -12.11 -23.01
N PHE A 881 5.87 -11.57 -22.15
CA PHE A 881 4.70 -10.79 -22.60
C PHE A 881 5.09 -9.49 -23.32
N VAL A 882 6.25 -8.90 -23.00
CA VAL A 882 6.67 -7.63 -23.57
C VAL A 882 7.59 -7.77 -24.78
N ALA A 883 8.39 -8.82 -24.83
CA ALA A 883 9.28 -9.09 -25.95
C ALA A 883 9.39 -10.60 -26.25
N PRO A 884 9.11 -11.04 -27.49
CA PRO A 884 9.25 -12.45 -27.86
C PRO A 884 10.71 -12.92 -27.84
N ILE A 885 11.65 -12.04 -28.18
CA ILE A 885 13.09 -12.31 -28.17
C ILE A 885 13.78 -11.19 -27.40
N ALA A 886 14.58 -11.53 -26.40
CA ALA A 886 15.28 -10.56 -25.56
C ALA A 886 16.75 -10.98 -25.31
N PRO A 887 17.70 -10.03 -25.19
CA PRO A 887 19.07 -10.34 -24.80
C PRO A 887 19.13 -11.08 -23.45
N ASN A 888 19.88 -12.17 -23.41
CA ASN A 888 20.14 -12.94 -22.20
C ASN A 888 21.45 -13.73 -22.35
N ASP A 889 22.51 -13.28 -21.68
CA ASP A 889 23.85 -13.87 -21.77
C ASP A 889 23.92 -15.31 -21.23
N ALA A 890 22.96 -15.71 -20.40
CA ALA A 890 22.87 -17.09 -19.90
C ALA A 890 22.31 -18.07 -20.95
N CYS A 891 21.70 -17.56 -22.02
CA CYS A 891 21.06 -18.38 -23.04
C CYS A 891 21.97 -18.72 -24.23
N PRO A 892 21.73 -19.86 -24.90
CA PRO A 892 22.41 -20.16 -26.15
C PRO A 892 22.23 -19.02 -27.16
N ASN A 893 23.34 -18.54 -27.73
CA ASN A 893 23.39 -17.40 -28.66
C ASN A 893 23.16 -16.01 -28.04
N GLY A 894 23.13 -15.89 -26.70
CA GLY A 894 23.03 -14.60 -26.00
C GLY A 894 21.64 -13.97 -26.02
N ALA A 895 20.60 -14.74 -26.34
CA ALA A 895 19.21 -14.29 -26.34
C ALA A 895 18.26 -15.41 -25.89
N ALA A 896 17.21 -15.03 -25.17
CA ALA A 896 16.06 -15.88 -24.93
C ALA A 896 15.06 -15.71 -26.08
N ASP A 897 14.63 -16.79 -26.71
CA ASP A 897 13.61 -16.80 -27.76
C ASP A 897 12.37 -17.51 -27.25
N THR A 898 11.40 -16.72 -26.81
CA THR A 898 10.15 -17.15 -26.18
C THR A 898 8.95 -16.88 -27.10
N SER A 899 9.18 -16.78 -28.41
CA SER A 899 8.21 -16.30 -29.40
C SER A 899 6.88 -17.09 -29.41
N VAL A 900 6.92 -18.40 -29.14
CA VAL A 900 5.71 -19.24 -29.06
C VAL A 900 4.86 -18.85 -27.85
N ALA A 901 5.50 -18.68 -26.68
CA ALA A 901 4.83 -18.27 -25.46
C ALA A 901 4.33 -16.82 -25.53
N PHE A 902 5.07 -15.90 -26.14
CA PHE A 902 4.58 -14.54 -26.43
C PHE A 902 3.30 -14.57 -27.27
N SER A 903 3.30 -15.37 -28.35
CA SER A 903 2.11 -15.54 -29.19
C SER A 903 0.93 -16.12 -28.40
N ALA A 904 1.19 -17.04 -27.47
CA ALA A 904 0.17 -17.63 -26.62
C ALA A 904 -0.42 -16.61 -25.64
N MET A 905 0.43 -15.89 -24.88
CA MET A 905 0.04 -14.86 -23.92
C MET A 905 -0.78 -13.76 -24.61
N VAL A 906 -0.28 -13.18 -25.71
CA VAL A 906 -1.01 -12.11 -26.42
C VAL A 906 -2.34 -12.61 -27.01
N THR A 907 -2.42 -13.87 -27.43
CA THR A 907 -3.70 -14.46 -27.90
C THR A 907 -4.71 -14.56 -26.76
N GLN A 908 -4.31 -15.03 -25.59
CA GLN A 908 -5.20 -15.08 -24.41
C GLN A 908 -5.61 -13.67 -23.97
N THR A 909 -4.67 -12.72 -23.93
CA THR A 909 -4.94 -11.32 -23.60
C THR A 909 -5.92 -10.69 -24.58
N ALA A 910 -5.75 -10.88 -25.89
CA ALA A 910 -6.68 -10.35 -26.91
C ALA A 910 -8.12 -10.87 -26.74
N GLN A 911 -8.28 -12.16 -26.37
CA GLN A 911 -9.58 -12.75 -26.09
C GLN A 911 -10.18 -12.20 -24.79
N ALA A 912 -9.39 -12.07 -23.74
CA ALA A 912 -9.80 -11.49 -22.47
C ALA A 912 -10.29 -10.04 -22.64
N LEU A 913 -9.54 -9.18 -23.35
CA LEU A 913 -9.94 -7.79 -23.63
C LEU A 913 -11.20 -7.68 -24.51
N SER A 914 -11.50 -8.72 -25.29
CA SER A 914 -12.73 -8.83 -26.08
C SER A 914 -13.89 -9.45 -25.27
N SER A 915 -13.71 -9.63 -23.96
CA SER A 915 -14.62 -10.31 -23.04
C SER A 915 -15.09 -11.66 -23.55
N GLN A 916 -14.19 -12.39 -24.24
CA GLN A 916 -14.42 -13.75 -24.73
C GLN A 916 -13.77 -14.78 -23.78
N PRO A 917 -14.21 -16.05 -23.83
CA PRO A 917 -13.53 -17.13 -23.12
C PRO A 917 -12.04 -17.20 -23.49
N VAL A 918 -11.20 -17.38 -22.48
CA VAL A 918 -9.75 -17.51 -22.67
C VAL A 918 -9.44 -18.89 -23.24
N PRO A 919 -8.76 -18.97 -24.40
CA PRO A 919 -8.47 -20.24 -25.06
C PRO A 919 -7.37 -21.03 -24.33
N GLY A 920 -7.51 -22.36 -24.39
CA GLY A 920 -6.50 -23.32 -23.95
C GLY A 920 -5.81 -24.03 -25.13
N SER A 921 -5.42 -25.30 -24.94
CA SER A 921 -4.60 -26.12 -25.86
C SER A 921 -5.19 -26.37 -27.25
N SER A 922 -6.46 -26.04 -27.48
CA SER A 922 -7.05 -26.02 -28.83
C SER A 922 -6.32 -25.06 -29.80
N ILE A 923 -5.65 -24.03 -29.26
CA ILE A 923 -4.74 -23.18 -30.02
C ILE A 923 -3.31 -23.73 -29.86
N PRO A 924 -2.62 -24.14 -30.94
CA PRO A 924 -1.34 -24.84 -30.84
C PRO A 924 -0.25 -24.10 -30.06
N ALA A 925 -0.14 -22.77 -30.22
CA ALA A 925 0.84 -21.97 -29.48
C ALA A 925 0.57 -21.99 -27.97
N ILE A 926 -0.71 -21.93 -27.57
CA ILE A 926 -1.10 -22.01 -26.16
C ILE A 926 -0.77 -23.40 -25.62
N GLY A 927 -1.25 -24.45 -26.27
CA GLY A 927 -1.00 -25.83 -25.82
C GLY A 927 0.49 -26.19 -25.72
N ALA A 928 1.34 -25.58 -26.55
CA ALA A 928 2.79 -25.77 -26.51
C ALA A 928 3.50 -24.96 -25.41
N SER A 929 2.82 -24.02 -24.78
CA SER A 929 3.40 -23.12 -23.77
C SER A 929 2.77 -23.25 -22.39
N LEU A 930 1.73 -24.09 -22.22
CA LEU A 930 1.14 -24.33 -20.90
C LEU A 930 2.08 -25.15 -20.02
N GLY A 931 2.20 -24.76 -18.76
CA GLY A 931 2.88 -25.51 -17.71
C GLY A 931 1.96 -25.66 -16.50
N SER A 932 2.28 -26.58 -15.59
CA SER A 932 1.55 -26.79 -14.33
C SER A 932 2.43 -26.37 -13.15
N SER A 933 1.88 -25.61 -12.21
CA SER A 933 2.57 -25.35 -10.94
C SER A 933 2.36 -26.51 -9.96
N THR A 934 3.44 -26.95 -9.32
CA THR A 934 3.38 -27.96 -8.25
C THR A 934 3.04 -27.39 -6.88
N THR A 935 3.05 -26.06 -6.72
CA THR A 935 2.85 -25.37 -5.44
C THR A 935 1.47 -24.77 -5.28
N LEU A 936 0.63 -24.82 -6.33
CA LEU A 936 -0.73 -24.25 -6.34
C LEU A 936 -1.59 -24.73 -5.15
N GLY A 937 -1.37 -25.96 -4.70
CA GLY A 937 -2.08 -26.53 -3.55
C GLY A 937 -1.76 -25.86 -2.22
N ASN A 938 -0.56 -25.26 -2.11
CA ASN A 938 0.04 -24.70 -0.90
C ASN A 938 -0.18 -23.19 -0.76
N ALA A 939 -0.77 -22.55 -1.77
CA ALA A 939 -1.10 -21.13 -1.72
C ALA A 939 -2.00 -20.88 -0.50
N LEU A 940 -1.59 -19.96 0.39
CA LEU A 940 -2.26 -19.67 1.66
C LEU A 940 -2.46 -20.89 2.59
N ASP A 941 -1.62 -21.93 2.48
CA ASP A 941 -1.76 -23.23 3.17
C ASP A 941 -3.10 -23.94 2.90
N GLN A 942 -3.71 -23.72 1.72
CA GLN A 942 -5.02 -24.31 1.40
C GLN A 942 -5.03 -25.85 1.38
N ASP A 943 -3.89 -26.53 1.32
CA ASP A 943 -3.73 -27.97 1.48
C ASP A 943 -3.76 -28.43 2.95
N GLU A 944 -3.35 -27.58 3.89
CA GLU A 944 -3.33 -27.87 5.32
C GLU A 944 -4.65 -27.49 6.03
N GLN A 945 -5.42 -26.56 5.46
CA GLN A 945 -6.70 -26.07 5.99
C GLN A 945 -7.83 -27.13 6.10
N GLN A 946 -7.59 -28.39 5.69
CA GLN A 946 -8.52 -29.51 5.83
C GLN A 946 -8.11 -30.58 6.85
N VAL A 947 -7.05 -30.40 7.65
CA VAL A 947 -6.77 -31.31 8.76
C VAL A 947 -7.58 -30.88 9.99
N PRO A 948 -8.54 -31.69 10.47
CA PRO A 948 -9.48 -31.33 11.54
C PRO A 948 -8.83 -31.07 12.91
#